data_AF-A0A8T4VGD4-F1
#
_entry.id   AF-A0A8T4VGD4-F1
#
_cell.length_a   1.000
_cell.length_b   1.000
_cell.length_c   1.000
_cell.angle_alpha   90.00
_cell.angle_beta   90.00
_cell.angle_gamma   90.00
#
_symmetry.space_group_name_H-M   'P 1'
#
loop_
_entity.id
_entity.type
_entity.pdbx_description
1 polymer ?
#
loop_
_entity_poly.entity_id
_entity_poly.type
_entity_poly.pdbx_seq_one_letter_code
_entity_poly.pdbx_strand_id
1 'polypeptide(L)'
;MSEVLPLKKIFIRSFFIALLLFLVGVFANSLLDVPRLSLINEVMKDHELHREAYLTEKLFLTVFQGNECEHVSRRIEQLKEELKQVGIDLSTYSTSSWLHKGDFDFLKRKYFLLELRLLNLITGINQVCDSQFIPIIYFYQVDDEISERQGYVLDEISEGFKNQVFIFSFDKDYEDEPLLNTLKRKYKISQAPTIIVDDSLVLEGIHYVGQVNASILKILRKPDPYAEGINFTLVLERAGFDIPEFVKLLGQEYEKTQDEFARGDLLLIMGRISGNQSRICDALEHYDKVNTTDLYEQALLYETSASLGCGRNKRAFYQEAEKIWKQLEIPYRENIAHLLSTGKTSIEVPVNRTSFMKNVSLPTTAQMVTIGRSSLKLTSQDHVLSQVDRVNRDWLSGQINVSPSKLQYLRVFSERLSYPTSALLPEIGWHEGARLQELSSVGFQHTPGFGTLVKNVNGTWLAPDEQGVFRFEVTIDKVYYPTTRFLRMDLALIADTHGINMLVSQALHQNASIVVGCCDHPGKIEAALYLAVHNISTICFTDKEAPRALLNSLSNRIMTSAPYVIEGSHAVMGNRPLRFSLEENIVVANATDEHYSLWYYQTPASYFSKLGEVFPHLFFVTFTDFNQTGKLVEKARREHARVIATRVFNEDDYAQLKTWLSSDPRNRAVLFHSMPYPYGYTLFAEFPEQTTFGDLQPVFS
;
A
#
# COMPACT_ATOMS: atom_id res chain seq x y z
N MET A 1 -90.63 -57.28 50.91
CA MET A 1 -89.64 -57.43 51.98
C MET A 1 -88.28 -57.12 51.37
N SER A 2 -87.75 -55.93 51.63
CA SER A 2 -86.48 -55.44 51.11
C SER A 2 -85.32 -56.03 51.92
N GLU A 3 -84.52 -56.90 51.31
CA GLU A 3 -83.24 -57.32 51.87
C GLU A 3 -82.25 -56.16 51.76
N VAL A 4 -82.02 -55.51 52.89
CA VAL A 4 -81.02 -54.45 53.07
C VAL A 4 -79.64 -55.09 52.97
N LEU A 5 -78.96 -54.93 51.82
CA LEU A 5 -77.55 -55.26 51.70
C LEU A 5 -76.74 -54.40 52.70
N PRO A 6 -75.81 -54.99 53.47
CA PRO A 6 -75.09 -54.26 54.51
C PRO A 6 -74.22 -53.16 53.89
N LEU A 7 -74.48 -51.90 54.29
CA LEU A 7 -73.85 -50.65 53.82
C LEU A 7 -72.31 -50.77 53.62
N LYS A 8 -71.64 -51.52 54.51
CA LYS A 8 -70.19 -51.77 54.49
C LYS A 8 -69.70 -52.42 53.20
N LYS A 9 -70.47 -53.34 52.58
CA LYS A 9 -70.07 -54.02 51.33
C LYS A 9 -70.20 -53.11 50.11
N ILE A 10 -71.10 -52.12 50.15
CA ILE A 10 -71.28 -51.15 49.07
C ILE A 10 -70.10 -50.18 49.03
N PHE A 11 -69.74 -49.59 50.18
CA PHE A 11 -68.60 -48.66 50.27
C PHE A 11 -67.25 -49.30 49.88
N ILE A 12 -67.01 -50.55 50.27
CA ILE A 12 -65.78 -51.26 49.88
C ILE A 12 -65.73 -51.48 48.36
N ARG A 13 -66.82 -51.90 47.74
CA ARG A 13 -66.88 -52.08 46.28
C ARG A 13 -66.72 -50.75 45.54
N SER A 14 -67.35 -49.68 46.00
CA SER A 14 -67.19 -48.34 45.43
C SER A 14 -65.77 -47.81 45.56
N PHE A 15 -65.08 -48.06 46.68
CA PHE A 15 -63.69 -47.69 46.88
C PHE A 15 -62.76 -48.40 45.90
N PHE A 16 -62.93 -49.71 45.69
CA PHE A 16 -62.11 -50.46 44.73
C PHE A 16 -62.37 -50.03 43.28
N ILE A 17 -63.62 -49.71 42.92
CA ILE A 17 -63.95 -49.20 41.58
C ILE A 17 -63.34 -47.81 41.38
N ALA A 18 -63.44 -46.91 42.36
CA ALA A 18 -62.84 -45.58 42.28
C ALA A 18 -61.31 -45.64 42.23
N LEU A 19 -60.68 -46.53 43.02
CA LEU A 19 -59.24 -46.76 43.00
C LEU A 19 -58.77 -47.32 41.66
N LEU A 20 -59.53 -48.25 41.08
CA LEU A 20 -59.24 -48.81 39.76
C LEU A 20 -59.32 -47.71 38.68
N LEU A 21 -60.37 -46.89 38.69
CA LEU A 21 -60.53 -45.77 37.75
C LEU A 21 -59.42 -44.73 37.92
N PHE A 22 -59.02 -44.43 39.16
CA PHE A 22 -57.90 -43.55 39.47
C PHE A 22 -56.58 -44.11 38.95
N LEU A 23 -56.29 -45.39 39.19
CA LEU A 23 -55.07 -46.04 38.70
C LEU A 23 -55.03 -46.11 37.17
N VAL A 24 -56.17 -46.38 36.52
CA VAL A 24 -56.29 -46.32 35.05
C VAL A 24 -56.05 -44.91 34.54
N GLY A 25 -56.58 -43.89 35.21
CA GLY A 25 -56.35 -42.47 34.86
C GLY A 25 -54.88 -42.07 35.00
N VAL A 26 -54.22 -42.45 36.10
CA VAL A 26 -52.79 -42.18 36.32
C VAL A 26 -51.92 -42.91 35.29
N PHE A 27 -52.25 -44.16 34.98
CA PHE A 27 -51.49 -44.96 34.01
C PHE A 27 -51.69 -44.47 32.57
N ALA A 28 -52.91 -44.06 32.21
CA ALA A 28 -53.19 -43.41 30.93
C ALA A 28 -52.44 -42.08 30.81
N ASN A 29 -52.39 -41.29 31.88
CA ASN A 29 -51.64 -40.04 31.89
C ASN A 29 -50.13 -40.27 31.74
N SER A 30 -49.56 -41.28 32.42
CA SER A 30 -48.13 -41.58 32.28
C SER A 30 -47.77 -42.13 30.89
N LEU A 31 -48.66 -42.90 30.26
CA LEU A 31 -48.49 -43.37 28.87
C LEU A 31 -48.52 -42.22 27.85
N LEU A 32 -49.28 -41.15 28.12
CA LEU A 32 -49.32 -39.95 27.29
C LEU A 32 -48.10 -39.03 27.51
N ASP A 33 -47.44 -39.10 28.67
CA ASP A 33 -46.22 -38.33 28.95
C ASP A 33 -44.96 -38.88 28.26
N VAL A 34 -44.90 -40.18 27.93
CA VAL A 34 -43.77 -40.82 27.21
C VAL A 34 -43.49 -40.19 25.83
N PRO A 35 -44.46 -40.03 24.92
CA PRO A 35 -44.22 -39.38 23.63
C PRO A 35 -43.88 -37.88 23.75
N ARG A 36 -44.33 -37.23 24.83
CA ARG A 36 -44.02 -35.82 25.10
C ARG A 36 -42.57 -35.63 25.55
N LEU A 37 -42.07 -36.54 26.39
CA LEU A 37 -40.67 -36.59 26.82
C LEU A 37 -39.71 -36.97 25.68
N SER A 38 -40.11 -37.85 24.76
CA SER A 38 -39.28 -38.19 23.59
C SER A 38 -39.16 -37.02 22.61
N LEU A 39 -40.25 -36.27 22.38
CA LEU A 39 -40.23 -35.07 21.54
C LEU A 39 -39.32 -33.97 22.13
N ILE A 40 -39.38 -33.76 23.44
CA ILE A 40 -38.50 -32.80 24.14
C ILE A 40 -37.04 -33.24 24.06
N ASN A 41 -36.74 -34.53 24.25
CA ASN A 41 -35.36 -35.04 24.16
C ASN A 41 -34.80 -34.99 22.73
N GLU A 42 -35.63 -35.22 21.72
CA GLU A 42 -35.24 -35.13 20.30
C GLU A 42 -34.94 -33.68 19.90
N VAL A 43 -35.80 -32.74 20.32
CA VAL A 43 -35.59 -31.30 20.14
C VAL A 43 -34.36 -30.80 20.90
N MET A 44 -34.11 -31.26 22.13
CA MET A 44 -32.89 -30.88 22.87
C MET A 44 -31.61 -31.43 22.23
N LYS A 45 -31.61 -32.68 21.75
CA LYS A 45 -30.47 -33.26 21.04
C LYS A 45 -30.18 -32.53 19.73
N ASP A 46 -31.21 -32.17 18.98
CA ASP A 46 -31.08 -31.38 17.76
C ASP A 46 -30.45 -30.01 18.05
N HIS A 47 -30.93 -29.32 19.09
CA HIS A 47 -30.38 -28.04 19.50
C HIS A 47 -28.93 -28.11 19.99
N GLU A 48 -28.57 -29.17 20.72
CA GLU A 48 -27.20 -29.36 21.21
C GLU A 48 -26.24 -29.63 20.05
N LEU A 49 -26.64 -30.46 19.09
CA LEU A 49 -25.90 -30.74 17.86
C LEU A 49 -25.69 -29.48 17.01
N HIS A 50 -26.74 -28.68 16.80
CA HIS A 50 -26.66 -27.44 16.03
C HIS A 50 -25.80 -26.37 16.73
N ARG A 51 -25.83 -26.31 18.07
CA ARG A 51 -24.95 -25.42 18.84
C ARG A 51 -23.49 -25.84 18.70
N GLU A 52 -23.21 -27.12 18.85
CA GLU A 52 -21.86 -27.66 18.69
C GLU A 52 -21.33 -27.46 17.26
N ALA A 53 -22.16 -27.67 16.24
CA ALA A 53 -21.82 -27.40 14.86
C ALA A 53 -21.45 -25.92 14.65
N TYR A 54 -22.28 -24.98 15.10
CA TYR A 54 -22.00 -23.54 14.99
C TYR A 54 -20.72 -23.11 15.72
N LEU A 55 -20.50 -23.61 16.95
CA LEU A 55 -19.29 -23.33 17.71
C LEU A 55 -18.05 -23.90 17.02
N THR A 56 -18.18 -25.09 16.43
CA THR A 56 -17.12 -25.73 15.64
C THR A 56 -16.82 -24.94 14.37
N GLU A 57 -17.82 -24.47 13.64
CA GLU A 57 -17.64 -23.60 12.47
C GLU A 57 -16.93 -22.28 12.84
N LYS A 58 -17.34 -21.64 13.94
CA LYS A 58 -16.67 -20.42 14.44
C LYS A 58 -15.22 -20.69 14.85
N LEU A 59 -14.98 -21.80 15.54
CA LEU A 59 -13.63 -22.22 15.92
C LEU A 59 -12.79 -22.52 14.67
N PHE A 60 -13.37 -23.18 13.67
CA PHE A 60 -12.71 -23.47 12.40
C PHE A 60 -12.27 -22.19 11.69
N LEU A 61 -13.14 -21.18 11.61
CA LEU A 61 -12.78 -19.85 11.08
C LEU A 61 -11.66 -19.18 11.85
N THR A 62 -11.64 -19.33 13.18
CA THR A 62 -10.65 -18.69 14.05
C THR A 62 -9.28 -19.39 13.98
N VAL A 63 -9.28 -20.73 13.84
CA VAL A 63 -8.08 -21.57 13.85
C VAL A 63 -7.41 -21.65 12.47
N PHE A 64 -8.20 -21.74 11.39
CA PHE A 64 -7.68 -22.01 10.03
C PHE A 64 -7.44 -20.76 9.18
N GLN A 65 -7.44 -19.56 9.81
CA GLN A 65 -7.11 -18.25 9.22
C GLN A 65 -6.79 -18.26 7.71
N GLY A 66 -7.82 -18.07 6.89
CA GLY A 66 -7.66 -17.70 5.47
C GLY A 66 -7.41 -18.80 4.44
N ASN A 67 -7.02 -20.02 4.81
CA ASN A 67 -6.65 -21.05 3.81
C ASN A 67 -7.84 -21.78 3.16
N GLU A 68 -9.06 -21.68 3.71
CA GLU A 68 -10.24 -22.45 3.27
C GLU A 68 -11.44 -21.55 2.91
N CYS A 69 -11.23 -20.25 2.63
CA CYS A 69 -12.32 -19.28 2.37
C CYS A 69 -13.25 -19.69 1.20
N GLU A 70 -12.74 -20.46 0.23
CA GLU A 70 -13.53 -20.97 -0.90
C GLU A 70 -14.56 -22.04 -0.47
N HIS A 71 -14.17 -22.94 0.43
CA HIS A 71 -15.04 -24.00 0.94
C HIS A 71 -16.11 -23.44 1.88
N VAL A 72 -15.74 -22.46 2.70
CA VAL A 72 -16.67 -21.75 3.57
C VAL A 72 -17.73 -20.99 2.76
N SER A 73 -17.34 -20.33 1.66
CA SER A 73 -18.28 -19.59 0.80
C SER A 73 -19.39 -20.49 0.25
N ARG A 74 -19.05 -21.70 -0.21
CA ARG A 74 -20.04 -22.70 -0.68
C ARG A 74 -20.98 -23.16 0.45
N ARG A 75 -20.49 -23.26 1.69
CA ARG A 75 -21.32 -23.61 2.85
C ARG A 75 -22.31 -22.50 3.19
N ILE A 76 -21.92 -21.23 3.08
CA ILE A 76 -22.82 -20.08 3.29
C ILE A 76 -23.99 -20.11 2.31
N GLU A 77 -23.75 -20.43 1.04
CA GLU A 77 -24.81 -20.56 0.03
C GLU A 77 -25.82 -21.65 0.41
N GLN A 78 -25.35 -22.80 0.90
CA GLN A 78 -26.23 -23.85 1.40
C GLN A 78 -27.04 -23.40 2.61
N LEU A 79 -26.40 -22.72 3.57
CA LEU A 79 -27.07 -22.19 4.76
C LEU A 79 -28.14 -21.14 4.39
N LYS A 80 -27.92 -20.34 3.34
CA LYS A 80 -28.90 -19.39 2.80
C LYS A 80 -30.16 -20.11 2.31
N GLU A 81 -30.00 -21.15 1.51
CA GLU A 81 -31.13 -21.94 1.00
C GLU A 81 -31.87 -22.70 2.11
N GLU A 82 -31.13 -23.26 3.08
CA GLU A 82 -31.72 -23.89 4.27
C GLU A 82 -32.57 -22.88 5.07
N LEU A 83 -32.05 -21.67 5.31
CA LEU A 83 -32.78 -20.59 5.99
C LEU A 83 -34.01 -20.13 5.21
N LYS A 84 -33.91 -20.03 3.88
CA LYS A 84 -35.04 -19.69 3.00
C LYS A 84 -36.16 -20.70 3.14
N GLN A 85 -35.85 -21.99 3.16
CA GLN A 85 -36.84 -23.05 3.34
C GLN A 85 -37.53 -22.96 4.70
N VAL A 86 -36.78 -22.72 5.79
CA VAL A 86 -37.35 -22.53 7.14
C VAL A 86 -38.27 -21.31 7.18
N GLY A 87 -37.92 -20.22 6.49
CA GLY A 87 -38.77 -19.04 6.37
C GLY A 87 -40.09 -19.32 5.64
N ILE A 88 -40.06 -20.09 4.54
CA ILE A 88 -41.25 -20.53 3.79
C ILE A 88 -42.14 -21.41 4.67
N ASP A 89 -41.55 -22.36 5.39
CA ASP A 89 -42.28 -23.23 6.31
C ASP A 89 -42.94 -22.41 7.44
N LEU A 90 -42.27 -21.39 7.96
CA LEU A 90 -42.84 -20.48 8.95
C LEU A 90 -44.02 -19.66 8.38
N SER A 91 -43.93 -19.22 7.13
CA SER A 91 -44.98 -18.45 6.45
C SER A 91 -46.25 -19.26 6.13
N THR A 92 -46.10 -20.58 5.99
CA THR A 92 -47.22 -21.51 5.72
C THR A 92 -47.94 -21.95 7.01
N TYR A 93 -47.36 -21.74 8.19
CA TYR A 93 -48.06 -21.89 9.46
C TYR A 93 -49.04 -20.73 9.69
N SER A 94 -50.34 -21.01 9.66
CA SER A 94 -51.36 -19.96 9.78
C SER A 94 -51.32 -19.29 11.17
N THR A 95 -51.29 -17.96 11.18
CA THR A 95 -51.48 -17.09 12.36
C THR A 95 -52.83 -17.30 13.07
N SER A 96 -53.76 -18.01 12.45
CA SER A 96 -55.14 -18.23 12.89
C SER A 96 -55.40 -19.43 13.82
N SER A 97 -54.39 -20.24 14.18
CA SER A 97 -54.61 -21.41 15.05
C SER A 97 -54.24 -21.12 16.51
N TRP A 98 -55.25 -20.79 17.32
CA TRP A 98 -55.15 -20.64 18.79
C TRP A 98 -54.51 -21.87 19.47
N LEU A 99 -54.68 -23.07 18.90
CA LEU A 99 -54.20 -24.33 19.48
C LEU A 99 -52.68 -24.59 19.32
N HIS A 100 -51.94 -23.78 18.54
CA HIS A 100 -50.51 -24.00 18.24
C HIS A 100 -49.60 -22.79 18.49
N LYS A 101 -50.06 -21.79 19.27
CA LYS A 101 -49.32 -20.53 19.49
C LYS A 101 -47.91 -20.72 20.07
N GLY A 102 -47.74 -21.69 20.99
CA GLY A 102 -46.44 -21.98 21.60
C GLY A 102 -45.42 -22.61 20.63
N ASP A 103 -45.89 -23.45 19.70
CA ASP A 103 -45.05 -24.07 18.69
C ASP A 103 -44.62 -23.02 17.64
N PHE A 104 -45.53 -22.11 17.27
CA PHE A 104 -45.23 -21.01 16.36
C PHE A 104 -44.22 -20.01 16.94
N ASP A 105 -44.40 -19.55 18.19
CA ASP A 105 -43.46 -18.64 18.83
C ASP A 105 -42.08 -19.29 19.00
N PHE A 106 -42.02 -20.59 19.29
CA PHE A 106 -40.78 -21.36 19.34
C PHE A 106 -40.08 -21.42 17.97
N LEU A 107 -40.82 -21.75 16.90
CA LEU A 107 -40.28 -21.81 15.54
C LEU A 107 -39.81 -20.43 15.06
N LYS A 108 -40.56 -19.36 15.36
CA LYS A 108 -40.20 -17.98 15.03
C LYS A 108 -38.92 -17.55 15.75
N ARG A 109 -38.79 -17.89 17.05
CA ARG A 109 -37.55 -17.65 17.80
C ARG A 109 -36.37 -18.41 17.20
N LYS A 110 -36.57 -19.69 16.88
CA LYS A 110 -35.54 -20.55 16.26
C LYS A 110 -35.06 -19.94 14.93
N TYR A 111 -35.99 -19.46 14.11
CA TYR A 111 -35.68 -18.78 12.84
C TYR A 111 -34.82 -17.54 13.05
N PHE A 112 -35.21 -16.60 13.92
CA PHE A 112 -34.42 -15.40 14.19
C PHE A 112 -33.02 -15.71 14.74
N LEU A 113 -32.88 -16.74 15.58
CA LEU A 113 -31.56 -17.17 16.07
C LEU A 113 -30.68 -17.71 14.94
N LEU A 114 -31.24 -18.41 13.94
CA LEU A 114 -30.50 -18.88 12.78
C LEU A 114 -30.05 -17.71 11.89
N GLU A 115 -30.92 -16.74 11.64
CA GLU A 115 -30.57 -15.52 10.91
C GLU A 115 -29.44 -14.74 11.60
N LEU A 116 -29.53 -14.54 12.92
CA LEU A 116 -28.48 -13.86 13.71
C LEU A 116 -27.14 -14.60 13.67
N ARG A 117 -27.17 -15.94 13.70
CA ARG A 117 -25.96 -16.76 13.57
C ARG A 117 -25.32 -16.60 12.20
N LEU A 118 -26.12 -16.64 11.14
CA LEU A 118 -25.62 -16.45 9.77
C LEU A 118 -25.11 -15.03 9.55
N LEU A 119 -25.81 -14.01 10.05
CA LEU A 119 -25.35 -12.61 10.03
C LEU A 119 -23.97 -12.48 10.69
N ASN A 120 -23.78 -13.07 11.86
CA ASN A 120 -22.49 -13.06 12.56
C ASN A 120 -21.41 -13.84 11.79
N LEU A 121 -21.77 -14.96 11.17
CA LEU A 121 -20.87 -15.77 10.35
C LEU A 121 -20.38 -14.98 9.12
N ILE A 122 -21.30 -14.39 8.36
CA ILE A 122 -20.99 -13.57 7.19
C ILE A 122 -20.13 -12.36 7.58
N THR A 123 -20.48 -11.69 8.67
CA THR A 123 -19.70 -10.56 9.18
C THR A 123 -18.25 -10.97 9.51
N GLY A 124 -18.07 -12.11 10.19
CA GLY A 124 -16.75 -12.64 10.50
C GLY A 124 -15.97 -13.05 9.24
N ILE A 125 -16.66 -13.58 8.24
CA ILE A 125 -16.03 -13.97 6.97
C ILE A 125 -15.64 -12.76 6.15
N ASN A 126 -16.44 -11.70 6.08
CA ASN A 126 -16.05 -10.45 5.42
C ASN A 126 -14.77 -9.85 6.04
N GLN A 127 -14.65 -9.93 7.37
CA GLN A 127 -13.47 -9.46 8.10
C GLN A 127 -12.22 -10.31 7.81
N VAL A 128 -12.37 -11.62 7.69
CA VAL A 128 -11.23 -12.54 7.54
C VAL A 128 -10.87 -12.79 6.07
N CYS A 129 -11.87 -12.97 5.20
CA CYS A 129 -11.76 -13.51 3.84
C CYS A 129 -11.86 -12.46 2.71
N ASP A 130 -11.87 -11.15 3.01
CA ASP A 130 -12.04 -10.07 2.03
C ASP A 130 -13.18 -10.35 1.03
N SER A 131 -14.25 -10.92 1.58
CA SER A 131 -15.42 -11.38 0.83
C SER A 131 -16.41 -10.23 0.69
N GLN A 132 -17.09 -10.16 -0.45
CA GLN A 132 -18.01 -9.08 -0.78
C GLN A 132 -19.47 -9.43 -0.44
N PHE A 133 -19.71 -10.09 0.69
CA PHE A 133 -21.08 -10.33 1.13
C PHE A 133 -21.64 -9.05 1.76
N ILE A 134 -22.84 -8.65 1.38
CA ILE A 134 -23.52 -7.45 1.86
C ILE A 134 -24.71 -7.90 2.70
N PRO A 135 -24.58 -7.88 4.04
CA PRO A 135 -25.71 -8.14 4.92
C PRO A 135 -26.67 -6.95 4.89
N ILE A 136 -27.95 -7.25 4.66
CA ILE A 136 -29.07 -6.33 4.76
C ILE A 136 -29.94 -6.81 5.92
N ILE A 137 -30.06 -6.00 6.95
CA ILE A 137 -30.96 -6.27 8.08
C ILE A 137 -32.27 -5.54 7.79
N TYR A 138 -33.38 -6.26 7.84
CA TYR A 138 -34.71 -5.75 7.54
C TYR A 138 -35.61 -5.93 8.76
N PHE A 139 -36.07 -4.83 9.35
CA PHE A 139 -37.09 -4.85 10.40
C PHE A 139 -38.47 -4.59 9.80
N TYR A 140 -39.38 -5.55 9.96
CA TYR A 140 -40.76 -5.48 9.51
C TYR A 140 -41.74 -5.37 10.69
N GLN A 141 -42.98 -5.00 10.39
CA GLN A 141 -44.09 -5.07 11.34
C GLN A 141 -45.15 -6.06 10.84
N VAL A 142 -45.72 -6.85 11.75
CA VAL A 142 -46.76 -7.83 11.43
C VAL A 142 -48.04 -7.10 11.00
N ASP A 143 -48.75 -7.64 10.01
CA ASP A 143 -49.99 -7.09 9.44
C ASP A 143 -49.84 -5.65 8.88
N ASP A 144 -48.64 -5.25 8.45
CA ASP A 144 -48.35 -3.96 7.82
C ASP A 144 -48.09 -4.12 6.31
N GLU A 145 -48.98 -3.56 5.49
CA GLU A 145 -48.90 -3.63 4.02
C GLU A 145 -47.62 -2.97 3.47
N ILE A 146 -47.10 -1.94 4.14
CA ILE A 146 -45.89 -1.25 3.72
C ILE A 146 -44.67 -2.15 3.90
N SER A 147 -44.58 -2.86 5.03
CA SER A 147 -43.57 -3.87 5.31
C SER A 147 -43.64 -5.05 4.33
N GLU A 148 -44.83 -5.52 3.99
CA GLU A 148 -44.97 -6.59 2.99
C GLU A 148 -44.44 -6.15 1.61
N ARG A 149 -44.81 -4.94 1.17
CA ARG A 149 -44.28 -4.35 -0.08
C ARG A 149 -42.77 -4.18 -0.06
N GLN A 150 -42.19 -3.77 1.08
CA GLN A 150 -40.74 -3.67 1.22
C GLN A 150 -40.05 -5.04 1.15
N GLY A 151 -40.68 -6.09 1.70
CA GLY A 151 -40.23 -7.47 1.58
C GLY A 151 -40.08 -7.91 0.13
N TYR A 152 -41.10 -7.66 -0.72
CA TYR A 152 -41.03 -7.98 -2.14
C TYR A 152 -39.90 -7.24 -2.88
N VAL A 153 -39.67 -5.97 -2.54
CA VAL A 153 -38.54 -5.20 -3.09
C VAL A 153 -37.21 -5.84 -2.72
N LEU A 154 -37.07 -6.28 -1.47
CA LEU A 154 -35.88 -6.94 -0.96
C LEU A 154 -35.65 -8.31 -1.60
N ASP A 155 -36.72 -9.08 -1.83
CA ASP A 155 -36.64 -10.35 -2.57
C ASP A 155 -36.07 -10.15 -3.98
N GLU A 156 -36.58 -9.16 -4.72
CA GLU A 156 -36.08 -8.81 -6.07
C GLU A 156 -34.58 -8.44 -6.03
N ILE A 157 -34.15 -7.70 -5.00
CA ILE A 157 -32.74 -7.32 -4.81
C ILE A 157 -31.88 -8.55 -4.52
N SER A 158 -32.31 -9.43 -3.61
CA SER A 158 -31.58 -10.66 -3.28
C SER A 158 -31.41 -11.55 -4.52
N GLU A 159 -32.44 -11.67 -5.36
CA GLU A 159 -32.37 -12.41 -6.62
C GLU A 159 -31.41 -11.76 -7.62
N GLY A 160 -31.43 -10.42 -7.74
CA GLY A 160 -30.55 -9.67 -8.62
C GLY A 160 -29.06 -9.80 -8.29
N PHE A 161 -28.70 -9.88 -7.01
CA PHE A 161 -27.32 -10.01 -6.54
C PHE A 161 -26.92 -11.42 -6.12
N LYS A 162 -27.80 -12.41 -6.29
CA LYS A 162 -27.65 -13.85 -6.00
C LYS A 162 -26.93 -14.15 -4.68
N ASN A 163 -25.60 -14.28 -4.74
CA ASN A 163 -24.75 -14.78 -3.66
C ASN A 163 -23.98 -13.67 -2.95
N GLN A 164 -24.16 -12.40 -3.35
CA GLN A 164 -23.49 -11.26 -2.73
C GLN A 164 -24.36 -10.60 -1.66
N VAL A 165 -25.69 -10.61 -1.80
CA VAL A 165 -26.60 -9.94 -0.85
C VAL A 165 -27.35 -10.97 0.00
N PHE A 166 -27.39 -10.72 1.31
CA PHE A 166 -28.07 -11.56 2.29
C PHE A 166 -29.05 -10.72 3.08
N ILE A 167 -30.30 -11.15 3.13
CA ILE A 167 -31.38 -10.39 3.76
C ILE A 167 -31.78 -11.14 5.03
N PHE A 168 -31.73 -10.44 6.16
CA PHE A 168 -32.07 -10.95 7.48
C PHE A 168 -33.29 -10.21 7.99
N SER A 169 -34.43 -10.90 8.12
CA SER A 169 -35.73 -10.27 8.31
C SER A 169 -36.26 -10.50 9.72
N PHE A 170 -36.32 -9.43 10.52
CA PHE A 170 -36.72 -9.47 11.92
C PHE A 170 -38.04 -8.73 12.17
N ASP A 171 -38.90 -9.31 12.99
CA ASP A 171 -40.08 -8.62 13.50
C ASP A 171 -39.65 -7.56 14.52
N LYS A 172 -40.00 -6.29 14.25
CA LYS A 172 -39.70 -5.15 15.11
C LYS A 172 -40.29 -5.31 16.51
N ASP A 173 -41.48 -5.88 16.60
CA ASP A 173 -42.28 -5.96 17.84
C ASP A 173 -42.04 -7.28 18.61
N TYR A 174 -41.12 -8.12 18.13
CA TYR A 174 -40.73 -9.34 18.83
C TYR A 174 -39.78 -9.04 20.00
N GLU A 175 -40.23 -9.35 21.22
CA GLU A 175 -39.52 -9.04 22.47
C GLU A 175 -38.87 -10.26 23.15
N ASP A 176 -39.24 -11.48 22.76
CA ASP A 176 -38.82 -12.71 23.43
C ASP A 176 -37.37 -13.12 23.12
N GLU A 177 -36.70 -12.46 22.17
CA GLU A 177 -35.28 -12.68 21.84
C GLU A 177 -34.39 -11.46 22.19
N PRO A 178 -33.60 -11.52 23.29
CA PRO A 178 -32.79 -10.40 23.76
C PRO A 178 -31.76 -9.85 22.76
N LEU A 179 -31.27 -10.68 21.83
CA LEU A 179 -30.32 -10.24 20.80
C LEU A 179 -30.95 -9.26 19.81
N LEU A 180 -32.23 -9.44 19.46
CA LEU A 180 -32.95 -8.49 18.60
C LEU A 180 -33.11 -7.14 19.28
N ASN A 181 -33.40 -7.13 20.59
CA ASN A 181 -33.44 -5.90 21.38
C ASN A 181 -32.10 -5.16 21.39
N THR A 182 -30.98 -5.90 21.33
CA THR A 182 -29.65 -5.30 21.23
C THR A 182 -29.41 -4.69 19.85
N LEU A 183 -29.82 -5.35 18.77
CA LEU A 183 -29.74 -4.78 17.41
C LEU A 183 -30.64 -3.56 17.24
N LYS A 184 -31.90 -3.61 17.72
CA LYS A 184 -32.82 -2.46 17.72
C LYS A 184 -32.20 -1.24 18.39
N ARG A 185 -31.54 -1.42 19.54
CA ARG A 185 -30.82 -0.34 20.23
C ARG A 185 -29.58 0.14 19.49
N LYS A 186 -28.78 -0.77 18.91
CA LYS A 186 -27.57 -0.43 18.14
C LYS A 186 -27.91 0.53 16.99
N TYR A 187 -28.94 0.21 16.23
CA TYR A 187 -29.35 0.99 15.05
C TYR A 187 -30.45 2.02 15.32
N LYS A 188 -30.89 2.17 16.59
CA LYS A 188 -31.96 3.10 17.02
C LYS A 188 -33.27 2.93 16.25
N ILE A 189 -33.68 1.68 16.01
CA ILE A 189 -34.88 1.35 15.26
C ILE A 189 -36.13 1.80 16.03
N SER A 190 -36.89 2.71 15.43
CA SER A 190 -38.12 3.27 16.02
C SER A 190 -39.37 2.98 15.20
N GLN A 191 -39.22 2.71 13.90
CA GLN A 191 -40.31 2.48 12.96
C GLN A 191 -40.03 1.26 12.05
N ALA A 192 -41.09 0.74 11.42
CA ALA A 192 -41.02 -0.31 10.41
C ALA A 192 -41.81 0.14 9.16
N PRO A 193 -41.41 -0.27 7.95
CA PRO A 193 -40.19 -1.02 7.65
C PRO A 193 -38.91 -0.20 7.87
N THR A 194 -37.83 -0.84 8.31
CA THR A 194 -36.48 -0.23 8.36
C THR A 194 -35.45 -1.19 7.81
N ILE A 195 -34.58 -0.71 6.92
CA ILE A 195 -33.51 -1.47 6.28
C ILE A 195 -32.16 -0.95 6.74
N ILE A 196 -31.22 -1.83 7.07
CA ILE A 196 -29.84 -1.50 7.37
C ILE A 196 -28.94 -2.20 6.36
N VAL A 197 -28.15 -1.45 5.61
CA VAL A 197 -27.20 -1.98 4.62
C VAL A 197 -25.77 -1.87 5.18
N ASP A 198 -25.04 -2.98 5.23
CA ASP A 198 -23.61 -3.07 5.58
C ASP A 198 -23.24 -2.34 6.88
N ASP A 199 -24.02 -2.59 7.94
CA ASP A 199 -23.81 -2.09 9.32
C ASP A 199 -23.72 -0.54 9.47
N SER A 200 -24.09 0.24 8.45
CA SER A 200 -23.84 1.69 8.43
C SER A 200 -24.99 2.54 7.91
N LEU A 201 -25.67 2.09 6.85
CA LEU A 201 -26.75 2.87 6.23
C LEU A 201 -28.12 2.40 6.74
N VAL A 202 -28.79 3.23 7.54
CA VAL A 202 -30.17 2.99 8.00
C VAL A 202 -31.15 3.75 7.12
N LEU A 203 -32.12 3.03 6.56
CA LEU A 203 -33.16 3.52 5.66
C LEU A 203 -34.52 3.21 6.28
N GLU A 204 -35.26 4.24 6.68
CA GLU A 204 -36.57 4.09 7.33
C GLU A 204 -37.70 4.37 6.33
N GLY A 205 -38.75 3.55 6.38
CA GLY A 205 -39.88 3.62 5.45
C GLY A 205 -39.66 2.82 4.17
N ILE A 206 -40.55 3.02 3.19
CA ILE A 206 -40.51 2.28 1.92
C ILE A 206 -39.43 2.85 0.98
N HIS A 207 -38.57 1.96 0.50
CA HIS A 207 -37.50 2.23 -0.45
C HIS A 207 -37.59 1.25 -1.62
N TYR A 208 -37.59 1.79 -2.83
CA TYR A 208 -37.70 1.00 -4.06
C TYR A 208 -36.35 0.41 -4.50
N VAL A 209 -36.42 -0.63 -5.34
CA VAL A 209 -35.27 -1.38 -5.90
C VAL A 209 -34.12 -0.47 -6.34
N GLY A 210 -34.41 0.59 -7.10
CA GLY A 210 -33.37 1.49 -7.61
C GLY A 210 -32.56 2.21 -6.52
N GLN A 211 -33.19 2.59 -5.40
CA GLN A 211 -32.52 3.29 -4.30
C GLN A 211 -31.60 2.35 -3.51
N VAL A 212 -32.09 1.14 -3.22
CA VAL A 212 -31.32 0.14 -2.48
C VAL A 212 -30.19 -0.42 -3.35
N ASN A 213 -30.45 -0.69 -4.64
CA ASN A 213 -29.41 -1.10 -5.60
C ASN A 213 -28.30 -0.06 -5.71
N ALA A 214 -28.61 1.24 -5.76
CA ALA A 214 -27.61 2.29 -5.80
C ALA A 214 -26.70 2.25 -4.55
N SER A 215 -27.27 1.96 -3.38
CA SER A 215 -26.53 1.84 -2.11
C SER A 215 -25.62 0.62 -2.10
N ILE A 216 -26.12 -0.53 -2.56
CA ILE A 216 -25.33 -1.77 -2.71
C ILE A 216 -24.19 -1.58 -3.72
N LEU A 217 -24.48 -1.01 -4.89
CA LEU A 217 -23.49 -0.75 -5.92
C LEU A 217 -22.41 0.21 -5.44
N LYS A 218 -22.75 1.20 -4.61
CA LYS A 218 -21.75 2.11 -4.01
C LYS A 218 -20.75 1.36 -3.12
N ILE A 219 -21.20 0.33 -2.40
CA ILE A 219 -20.34 -0.51 -1.56
C ILE A 219 -19.47 -1.41 -2.45
N LEU A 220 -20.06 -2.11 -3.42
CA LEU A 220 -19.35 -3.01 -4.33
C LEU A 220 -18.35 -2.29 -5.24
N ARG A 221 -18.61 -1.00 -5.54
CA ARG A 221 -17.78 -0.17 -6.41
C ARG A 221 -16.87 0.79 -5.64
N LYS A 222 -16.62 0.55 -4.34
CA LYS A 222 -15.70 1.39 -3.56
C LYS A 222 -14.34 1.45 -4.28
N PRO A 223 -13.87 2.65 -4.70
CA PRO A 223 -12.55 2.80 -5.29
C PRO A 223 -11.47 2.59 -4.24
N ASP A 224 -10.33 2.07 -4.70
CA ASP A 224 -9.07 2.03 -3.95
C ASP A 224 -9.20 1.45 -2.52
N PRO A 225 -9.81 0.26 -2.36
CA PRO A 225 -10.23 -0.25 -1.06
C PRO A 225 -9.09 -0.47 -0.05
N TYR A 226 -7.85 -0.62 -0.52
CA TYR A 226 -6.68 -0.83 0.36
C TYR A 226 -5.82 0.41 0.57
N ALA A 227 -6.22 1.56 0.03
CA ALA A 227 -5.57 2.85 0.30
C ALA A 227 -6.28 3.67 1.38
N GLU A 228 -7.23 3.06 2.10
CA GLU A 228 -7.95 3.71 3.19
C GLU A 228 -6.97 4.08 4.32
N GLY A 229 -6.95 5.36 4.69
CA GLY A 229 -6.02 5.91 5.69
C GLY A 229 -4.64 6.34 5.16
N ILE A 230 -4.38 6.20 3.85
CA ILE A 230 -3.15 6.71 3.23
C ILE A 230 -3.27 8.22 3.03
N ASN A 231 -2.29 8.97 3.54
CA ASN A 231 -2.19 10.41 3.31
C ASN A 231 -1.43 10.70 2.01
N PHE A 232 -2.18 10.82 0.90
CA PHE A 232 -1.64 11.18 -0.42
C PHE A 232 -1.20 12.65 -0.53
N THR A 233 -1.58 13.51 0.41
CA THR A 233 -1.17 14.93 0.44
C THR A 233 0.09 15.15 1.26
N LEU A 234 0.62 14.12 1.94
CA LEU A 234 1.78 14.22 2.84
C LEU A 234 2.99 14.95 2.22
N VAL A 235 3.38 14.57 1.01
CA VAL A 235 4.55 15.17 0.34
C VAL A 235 4.24 16.60 -0.12
N LEU A 236 3.02 16.85 -0.61
CA LEU A 236 2.57 18.17 -1.03
C LEU A 236 2.55 19.15 0.15
N GLU A 237 1.97 18.75 1.28
CA GLU A 237 1.92 19.53 2.51
C GLU A 237 3.33 19.87 3.02
N ARG A 238 4.25 18.90 3.03
CA ARG A 238 5.64 19.12 3.46
C ARG A 238 6.45 19.99 2.51
N ALA A 239 6.17 19.89 1.21
CA ALA A 239 6.79 20.74 0.21
C ALA A 239 6.08 22.11 0.08
N GLY A 240 5.02 22.35 0.85
CA GLY A 240 4.31 23.63 0.93
C GLY A 240 3.38 23.92 -0.25
N PHE A 241 2.90 22.89 -0.95
CA PHE A 241 2.03 23.03 -2.12
C PHE A 241 0.60 23.46 -1.75
N ASP A 242 0.03 24.41 -2.50
CA ASP A 242 -1.42 24.65 -2.49
C ASP A 242 -2.12 23.55 -3.29
N ILE A 243 -2.92 22.74 -2.59
CA ILE A 243 -3.57 21.56 -3.18
C ILE A 243 -4.52 21.95 -4.35
N PRO A 244 -5.40 22.95 -4.22
CA PRO A 244 -6.25 23.39 -5.33
C PRO A 244 -5.48 23.84 -6.58
N GLU A 245 -4.42 24.64 -6.40
CA GLU A 245 -3.55 25.09 -7.51
C GLU A 245 -2.83 23.90 -8.16
N PHE A 246 -2.34 22.95 -7.36
CA PHE A 246 -1.71 21.74 -7.86
C PHE A 246 -2.67 20.87 -8.69
N VAL A 247 -3.91 20.67 -8.23
CA VAL A 247 -4.93 19.94 -8.99
C VAL A 247 -5.24 20.64 -10.32
N LYS A 248 -5.24 21.98 -10.36
CA LYS A 248 -5.40 22.74 -11.61
C LYS A 248 -4.23 22.50 -12.57
N LEU A 249 -3.01 22.45 -12.07
CA LEU A 249 -1.81 22.16 -12.86
C LEU A 249 -1.89 20.75 -13.48
N LEU A 250 -2.30 19.74 -12.71
CA LEU A 250 -2.51 18.39 -13.22
C LEU A 250 -3.63 18.33 -14.28
N GLY A 251 -4.70 19.11 -14.10
CA GLY A 251 -5.76 19.24 -15.09
C GLY A 251 -5.25 19.81 -16.42
N GLN A 252 -4.34 20.77 -16.39
CA GLN A 252 -3.71 21.28 -17.61
C GLN A 252 -2.82 20.24 -18.30
N GLU A 253 -2.12 19.41 -17.52
CA GLU A 253 -1.32 18.33 -18.10
C GLU A 253 -2.20 17.24 -18.72
N TYR A 254 -3.33 16.92 -18.08
CA TYR A 254 -4.32 15.95 -18.58
C TYR A 254 -4.82 16.29 -19.99
N GLU A 255 -5.12 17.58 -20.24
CA GLU A 255 -5.56 18.06 -21.55
C GLU A 255 -4.44 18.00 -22.62
N LYS A 256 -3.17 18.07 -22.21
CA LYS A 256 -2.01 18.08 -23.13
C LYS A 256 -1.57 16.67 -23.51
N THR A 257 -1.49 15.77 -22.54
CA THR A 257 -0.98 14.42 -22.78
C THR A 257 -1.91 13.64 -23.71
N GLN A 258 -1.32 12.81 -24.56
CA GLN A 258 -2.02 11.85 -25.43
C GLN A 258 -1.78 10.40 -25.00
N ASP A 259 -0.96 10.20 -23.95
CA ASP A 259 -0.64 8.89 -23.42
C ASP A 259 -1.76 8.47 -22.44
N GLU A 260 -2.47 7.39 -22.78
CA GLU A 260 -3.62 6.94 -22.00
C GLU A 260 -3.21 6.42 -20.61
N PHE A 261 -2.00 5.86 -20.44
CA PHE A 261 -1.53 5.48 -19.11
C PHE A 261 -1.32 6.72 -18.25
N ALA A 262 -0.65 7.74 -18.80
CA ALA A 262 -0.41 9.02 -18.13
C ALA A 262 -1.73 9.74 -17.78
N ARG A 263 -2.72 9.72 -18.67
CA ARG A 263 -4.07 10.25 -18.39
C ARG A 263 -4.75 9.53 -17.23
N GLY A 264 -4.67 8.20 -17.20
CA GLY A 264 -5.15 7.41 -16.07
C GLY A 264 -4.48 7.82 -14.76
N ASP A 265 -3.16 7.93 -14.75
CA ASP A 265 -2.41 8.37 -13.57
C ASP A 265 -2.78 9.79 -13.13
N LEU A 266 -2.93 10.74 -14.06
CA LEU A 266 -3.34 12.11 -13.74
C LEU A 266 -4.73 12.16 -13.09
N LEU A 267 -5.70 11.40 -13.61
CA LEU A 267 -7.02 11.29 -12.98
C LEU A 267 -6.94 10.65 -11.60
N LEU A 268 -6.16 9.57 -11.45
CA LEU A 268 -5.96 8.89 -10.18
C LEU A 268 -5.35 9.83 -9.12
N ILE A 269 -4.27 10.54 -9.46
CA ILE A 269 -3.60 11.51 -8.60
C ILE A 269 -4.60 12.59 -8.17
N MET A 270 -5.29 13.21 -9.13
CA MET A 270 -6.28 14.25 -8.85
C MET A 270 -7.44 13.72 -7.99
N GLY A 271 -7.92 12.51 -8.24
CA GLY A 271 -8.99 11.87 -7.48
C GLY A 271 -8.61 11.62 -6.02
N ARG A 272 -7.41 11.08 -5.79
CA ARG A 272 -6.87 10.81 -4.45
C ARG A 272 -6.63 12.08 -3.64
N ILE A 273 -5.99 13.09 -4.24
CA ILE A 273 -5.67 14.35 -3.56
C ILE A 273 -6.93 15.17 -3.26
N SER A 274 -7.92 15.16 -4.14
CA SER A 274 -9.18 15.90 -3.94
C SER A 274 -10.25 15.14 -3.17
N GLY A 275 -10.03 13.86 -2.85
CA GLY A 275 -11.06 12.98 -2.27
C GLY A 275 -12.21 12.65 -3.22
N ASN A 276 -12.05 12.87 -4.53
CA ASN A 276 -13.07 12.59 -5.54
C ASN A 276 -13.01 11.13 -5.99
N GLN A 277 -13.87 10.29 -5.40
CA GLN A 277 -14.00 8.87 -5.68
C GLN A 277 -14.38 8.56 -7.14
N SER A 278 -15.22 9.39 -7.78
CA SER A 278 -15.61 9.18 -9.19
C SER A 278 -14.37 9.25 -10.08
N ARG A 279 -13.54 10.27 -9.88
CA ARG A 279 -12.34 10.50 -10.68
C ARG A 279 -11.31 9.37 -10.56
N ILE A 280 -11.25 8.69 -9.41
CA ILE A 280 -10.42 7.49 -9.23
C ILE A 280 -10.90 6.36 -10.15
N CYS A 281 -12.22 6.17 -10.28
CA CYS A 281 -12.76 5.15 -11.18
C CYS A 281 -12.67 5.57 -12.65
N ASP A 282 -12.79 6.86 -12.98
CA ASP A 282 -12.64 7.37 -14.35
C ASP A 282 -11.23 7.07 -14.91
N ALA A 283 -10.20 6.97 -14.05
CA ALA A 283 -8.86 6.56 -14.44
C ALA A 283 -8.81 5.19 -15.14
N LEU A 284 -9.70 4.27 -14.76
CA LEU A 284 -9.77 2.92 -15.33
C LEU A 284 -10.18 2.91 -16.81
N GLU A 285 -10.99 3.88 -17.25
CA GLU A 285 -11.36 3.99 -18.67
C GLU A 285 -10.15 4.30 -19.56
N HIS A 286 -9.14 4.97 -19.01
CA HIS A 286 -7.90 5.26 -19.70
C HIS A 286 -6.95 4.06 -19.67
N TYR A 287 -6.82 3.37 -18.53
CA TYR A 287 -6.01 2.16 -18.45
C TYR A 287 -6.49 1.06 -19.43
N ASP A 288 -7.80 0.94 -19.66
CA ASP A 288 -8.36 -0.01 -20.65
C ASP A 288 -7.97 0.29 -22.10
N LYS A 289 -7.69 1.56 -22.41
CA LYS A 289 -7.31 2.01 -23.76
C LYS A 289 -5.82 1.85 -24.03
N VAL A 290 -5.02 1.54 -23.01
CA VAL A 290 -3.57 1.36 -23.17
C VAL A 290 -3.32 0.10 -23.97
N ASN A 291 -2.75 0.26 -25.16
CA ASN A 291 -2.31 -0.83 -26.02
C ASN A 291 -0.78 -0.86 -26.04
N THR A 292 -0.18 -1.79 -25.31
CA THR A 292 1.27 -1.92 -25.17
C THR A 292 1.74 -3.33 -25.49
N THR A 293 2.91 -3.44 -26.12
CA THR A 293 3.59 -4.72 -26.36
C THR A 293 4.58 -5.07 -25.25
N ASP A 294 4.81 -4.16 -24.29
CA ASP A 294 5.68 -4.41 -23.14
C ASP A 294 4.92 -5.25 -22.10
N LEU A 295 5.38 -6.49 -21.91
CA LEU A 295 4.79 -7.42 -20.94
C LEU A 295 4.84 -6.89 -19.50
N TYR A 296 5.87 -6.16 -19.10
CA TYR A 296 5.92 -5.56 -17.75
C TYR A 296 4.81 -4.52 -17.57
N GLU A 297 4.56 -3.70 -18.61
CA GLU A 297 3.50 -2.70 -18.59
C GLU A 297 2.10 -3.35 -18.64
N GLN A 298 1.93 -4.43 -19.41
CA GLN A 298 0.68 -5.20 -19.42
C GLN A 298 0.36 -5.80 -18.04
N ALA A 299 1.34 -6.41 -17.37
CA ALA A 299 1.15 -6.95 -16.02
C ALA A 299 0.80 -5.83 -15.02
N LEU A 300 1.47 -4.68 -15.12
CA LEU A 300 1.17 -3.50 -14.31
C LEU A 300 -0.26 -2.98 -14.51
N LEU A 301 -0.78 -2.98 -15.74
CA LEU A 301 -2.15 -2.54 -16.03
C LEU A 301 -3.19 -3.46 -15.40
N TYR A 302 -2.94 -4.77 -15.39
CA TYR A 302 -3.82 -5.74 -14.72
C TYR A 302 -3.76 -5.61 -13.20
N GLU A 303 -2.58 -5.49 -12.61
CA GLU A 303 -2.42 -5.24 -11.17
C GLU A 303 -3.06 -3.90 -10.76
N THR A 304 -2.93 -2.86 -11.59
CA THR A 304 -3.62 -1.56 -11.43
C THR A 304 -5.12 -1.73 -11.45
N SER A 305 -5.67 -2.38 -12.48
CA SER A 305 -7.11 -2.59 -12.65
C SER A 305 -7.73 -3.35 -11.48
N ALA A 306 -7.02 -4.35 -10.97
CA ALA A 306 -7.46 -5.10 -9.80
C ALA A 306 -7.41 -4.25 -8.51
N SER A 307 -6.33 -3.49 -8.31
CA SER A 307 -6.11 -2.70 -7.09
C SER A 307 -7.17 -1.62 -6.88
N LEU A 308 -7.60 -0.93 -7.94
CA LEU A 308 -8.54 0.19 -7.82
C LEU A 308 -9.98 -0.27 -7.52
N GLY A 309 -10.31 -1.55 -7.69
CA GLY A 309 -11.64 -2.08 -7.35
C GLY A 309 -12.70 -1.59 -8.32
N CYS A 310 -13.40 -0.48 -8.03
CA CYS A 310 -14.43 0.16 -8.88
C CYS A 310 -15.44 -0.82 -9.53
N GLY A 311 -15.75 -1.94 -8.87
CA GLY A 311 -16.64 -2.99 -9.39
C GLY A 311 -16.02 -3.96 -10.39
N ARG A 312 -14.70 -3.90 -10.63
CA ARG A 312 -13.97 -4.84 -11.47
C ARG A 312 -13.79 -6.19 -10.78
N ASN A 313 -13.75 -7.25 -11.60
CA ASN A 313 -13.41 -8.58 -11.15
C ASN A 313 -11.90 -8.69 -10.86
N LYS A 314 -11.48 -8.27 -9.66
CA LYS A 314 -10.07 -8.24 -9.24
C LYS A 314 -9.36 -9.57 -9.48
N ARG A 315 -10.02 -10.69 -9.17
CA ARG A 315 -9.44 -12.04 -9.31
C ARG A 315 -9.06 -12.33 -10.76
N ALA A 316 -9.93 -12.02 -11.72
CA ALA A 316 -9.65 -12.23 -13.14
C ALA A 316 -8.44 -11.41 -13.61
N PHE A 317 -8.35 -10.14 -13.19
CA PHE A 317 -7.19 -9.30 -13.52
C PHE A 317 -5.88 -9.85 -12.92
N TYR A 318 -5.89 -10.33 -11.67
CA TYR A 318 -4.72 -10.97 -11.09
C TYR A 318 -4.33 -12.28 -11.79
N GLN A 319 -5.29 -13.06 -12.30
CA GLN A 319 -4.99 -14.25 -13.13
C GLN A 319 -4.30 -13.89 -14.45
N GLU A 320 -4.69 -12.77 -15.09
CA GLU A 320 -3.99 -12.32 -16.29
C GLU A 320 -2.58 -11.80 -15.96
N ALA A 321 -2.41 -11.07 -14.84
CA ALA A 321 -1.09 -10.67 -14.36
C ALA A 321 -0.19 -11.88 -14.07
N GLU A 322 -0.72 -12.92 -13.42
CA GLU A 322 -0.03 -14.19 -13.14
C GLU A 322 0.53 -14.83 -14.42
N LYS A 323 -0.29 -14.92 -15.48
CA LYS A 323 0.14 -15.48 -16.78
C LYS A 323 1.31 -14.69 -17.38
N ILE A 324 1.26 -13.37 -17.29
CA ILE A 324 2.32 -12.52 -17.83
C ILE A 324 3.61 -12.63 -17.00
N TRP A 325 3.51 -12.63 -15.67
CA TRP A 325 4.69 -12.80 -14.80
C TRP A 325 5.36 -14.16 -15.00
N LYS A 326 4.57 -15.20 -15.28
CA LYS A 326 5.07 -16.51 -15.70
C LYS A 326 5.83 -16.44 -17.03
N GLN A 327 5.29 -15.74 -18.03
CA GLN A 327 5.95 -15.55 -19.32
C GLN A 327 7.26 -14.76 -19.20
N LEU A 328 7.32 -13.81 -18.26
CA LEU A 328 8.52 -13.03 -17.94
C LEU A 328 9.54 -13.80 -17.08
N GLU A 329 9.22 -15.03 -16.67
CA GLU A 329 10.07 -15.86 -15.80
C GLU A 329 10.43 -15.16 -14.48
N ILE A 330 9.44 -14.55 -13.82
CA ILE A 330 9.58 -13.91 -12.50
C ILE A 330 8.72 -14.64 -11.46
N PRO A 331 9.22 -15.76 -10.89
CA PRO A 331 8.39 -16.69 -10.11
C PRO A 331 7.76 -16.07 -8.87
N TYR A 332 8.44 -15.13 -8.21
CA TYR A 332 7.89 -14.51 -7.00
C TYR A 332 6.70 -13.59 -7.32
N ARG A 333 6.73 -12.89 -8.47
CA ARG A 333 5.60 -12.06 -8.94
C ARG A 333 4.45 -12.94 -9.41
N GLU A 334 4.74 -14.02 -10.15
CA GLU A 334 3.75 -15.04 -10.53
C GLU A 334 3.03 -15.57 -9.28
N ASN A 335 3.77 -16.01 -8.27
CA ASN A 335 3.21 -16.55 -7.04
C ASN A 335 2.36 -15.51 -6.28
N ILE A 336 2.83 -14.26 -6.17
CA ILE A 336 2.03 -13.20 -5.51
C ILE A 336 0.73 -12.94 -6.27
N ALA A 337 0.77 -12.83 -7.60
CA ALA A 337 -0.41 -12.65 -8.43
C ALA A 337 -1.39 -13.83 -8.29
N HIS A 338 -0.87 -15.07 -8.23
CA HIS A 338 -1.67 -16.27 -7.96
C HIS A 338 -2.37 -16.23 -6.60
N LEU A 339 -1.66 -15.84 -5.54
CA LEU A 339 -2.24 -15.74 -4.20
C LEU A 339 -3.31 -14.63 -4.12
N LEU A 340 -3.12 -13.53 -4.85
CA LEU A 340 -4.13 -12.48 -4.98
C LEU A 340 -5.35 -12.96 -5.78
N SER A 341 -5.14 -13.76 -6.83
CA SER A 341 -6.21 -14.26 -7.69
C SER A 341 -7.13 -15.27 -6.99
N THR A 342 -6.57 -16.07 -6.08
CA THR A 342 -7.31 -17.02 -5.23
C THR A 342 -8.04 -16.36 -4.06
N GLY A 343 -7.78 -15.09 -3.78
CA GLY A 343 -8.39 -14.36 -2.65
C GLY A 343 -7.77 -14.72 -1.30
N LYS A 344 -6.51 -15.18 -1.27
CA LYS A 344 -5.83 -15.51 -0.02
C LYS A 344 -5.68 -14.27 0.87
N THR A 345 -5.87 -14.46 2.17
CA THR A 345 -6.01 -13.36 3.14
C THR A 345 -4.68 -12.95 3.77
N SER A 346 -3.66 -13.80 3.67
CA SER A 346 -2.29 -13.50 4.04
C SER A 346 -1.36 -13.92 2.91
N ILE A 347 -0.42 -13.04 2.58
CA ILE A 347 0.65 -13.31 1.63
C ILE A 347 1.95 -13.21 2.42
N GLU A 348 2.45 -14.38 2.81
CA GLU A 348 3.76 -14.54 3.40
C GLU A 348 4.83 -14.40 2.32
N VAL A 349 5.86 -13.63 2.62
CA VAL A 349 7.00 -13.42 1.74
C VAL A 349 8.28 -13.61 2.54
N PRO A 350 9.36 -14.13 1.94
CA PRO A 350 10.64 -14.22 2.63
C PRO A 350 11.17 -12.81 2.92
N VAL A 351 11.73 -12.61 4.12
CA VAL A 351 12.26 -11.32 4.57
C VAL A 351 13.70 -11.51 5.06
N ASN A 352 14.60 -10.63 4.66
CA ASN A 352 15.97 -10.64 5.15
C ASN A 352 16.49 -9.21 5.33
N ARG A 353 16.88 -8.86 6.56
CA ARG A 353 17.37 -7.52 6.92
C ARG A 353 18.87 -7.50 7.25
N THR A 354 19.63 -8.48 6.76
CA THR A 354 21.08 -8.53 6.94
C THR A 354 21.70 -7.34 6.20
N SER A 355 22.42 -6.50 6.93
CA SER A 355 23.10 -5.33 6.39
C SER A 355 24.39 -5.73 5.64
N PHE A 356 24.63 -5.10 4.50
CA PHE A 356 25.86 -5.17 3.72
C PHE A 356 26.88 -4.09 4.14
N MET A 357 26.48 -3.18 5.03
CA MET A 357 27.39 -2.18 5.59
C MET A 357 28.37 -2.84 6.56
N LYS A 358 29.66 -2.51 6.42
CA LYS A 358 30.72 -2.93 7.33
C LYS A 358 31.46 -1.70 7.83
N ASN A 359 31.81 -1.70 9.11
CA ASN A 359 32.72 -0.71 9.66
C ASN A 359 34.13 -0.99 9.14
N VAL A 360 34.80 0.04 8.65
CA VAL A 360 36.16 -0.04 8.14
C VAL A 360 37.06 0.84 8.98
N SER A 361 38.24 0.34 9.31
CA SER A 361 39.24 1.09 10.07
C SER A 361 39.98 2.05 9.16
N LEU A 362 40.22 3.25 9.67
CA LEU A 362 41.02 4.25 8.97
C LEU A 362 42.51 3.96 9.15
N PRO A 363 43.33 4.19 8.11
CA PRO A 363 44.78 4.08 8.24
C PRO A 363 45.32 5.20 9.13
N THR A 364 46.01 4.83 10.21
CA THR A 364 46.50 5.77 11.25
C THR A 364 47.86 6.39 10.94
N THR A 365 48.58 5.90 9.92
CA THR A 365 49.94 6.34 9.57
C THR A 365 50.02 7.16 8.29
N ALA A 366 48.88 7.41 7.64
CA ALA A 366 48.86 8.21 6.42
C ALA A 366 49.18 9.68 6.71
N GLN A 367 49.72 10.39 5.73
CA GLN A 367 49.97 11.84 5.81
C GLN A 367 49.15 12.61 4.78
N MET A 368 48.77 11.92 3.71
CA MET A 368 48.03 12.46 2.59
C MET A 368 46.81 11.59 2.32
N VAL A 369 45.77 12.21 1.76
CA VAL A 369 44.63 11.50 1.20
C VAL A 369 44.29 12.08 -0.17
N THR A 370 43.95 11.19 -1.10
CA THR A 370 43.44 11.54 -2.43
C THR A 370 41.94 11.21 -2.48
N ILE A 371 41.11 12.22 -2.70
CA ILE A 371 39.65 12.08 -2.88
C ILE A 371 39.33 12.32 -4.34
N GLY A 372 38.46 11.50 -4.93
CA GLY A 372 37.98 11.64 -6.31
C GLY A 372 38.73 10.78 -7.32
N ARG A 373 39.52 9.81 -6.86
CA ARG A 373 40.24 8.90 -7.75
C ARG A 373 39.31 7.82 -8.33
N SER A 374 38.21 7.50 -7.65
CA SER A 374 37.24 6.53 -8.15
C SER A 374 36.68 6.95 -9.51
N SER A 375 36.47 5.96 -10.38
CA SER A 375 35.98 6.19 -11.73
C SER A 375 35.10 5.04 -12.21
N LEU A 376 34.07 5.35 -12.98
CA LEU A 376 33.24 4.37 -13.69
C LEU A 376 33.22 4.74 -15.17
N LYS A 377 33.48 3.76 -16.04
CA LYS A 377 33.41 3.93 -17.48
C LYS A 377 32.06 3.41 -17.98
N LEU A 378 31.33 4.27 -18.69
CA LEU A 378 30.07 3.97 -19.36
C LEU A 378 30.32 3.88 -20.88
N THR A 379 29.78 2.87 -21.53
CA THR A 379 29.99 2.55 -22.95
C THR A 379 28.68 2.18 -23.64
N SER A 380 28.69 2.11 -24.97
CA SER A 380 27.52 1.64 -25.73
C SER A 380 27.11 0.19 -25.48
N GLN A 381 27.96 -0.61 -24.83
CA GLN A 381 27.65 -2.00 -24.46
C GLN A 381 26.90 -2.10 -23.13
N ASP A 382 26.78 -0.99 -22.40
CA ASP A 382 26.11 -1.00 -21.11
C ASP A 382 24.60 -0.99 -21.26
N HIS A 383 23.96 -1.70 -20.34
CA HIS A 383 22.53 -1.61 -20.11
C HIS A 383 22.31 -0.86 -18.79
N VAL A 384 21.83 0.37 -18.93
CA VAL A 384 21.47 1.25 -17.84
C VAL A 384 20.01 1.05 -17.47
N LEU A 385 19.76 0.68 -16.22
CA LEU A 385 18.43 0.74 -15.61
C LEU A 385 18.34 2.00 -14.75
N SER A 386 17.26 2.77 -14.85
CA SER A 386 17.05 3.95 -14.01
C SER A 386 15.76 3.88 -13.19
N GLN A 387 15.64 4.72 -12.17
CA GLN A 387 14.35 5.00 -11.55
C GLN A 387 13.44 5.77 -12.50
N VAL A 388 12.13 5.76 -12.28
CA VAL A 388 11.17 6.51 -13.11
C VAL A 388 11.09 7.98 -12.67
N ASP A 389 10.89 8.20 -11.37
CA ASP A 389 10.65 9.52 -10.78
C ASP A 389 11.88 10.41 -11.01
N ARG A 390 11.67 11.65 -11.47
CA ARG A 390 12.74 12.61 -11.83
C ARG A 390 13.66 12.18 -12.99
N VAL A 391 13.34 11.10 -13.70
CA VAL A 391 14.05 10.67 -14.92
C VAL A 391 13.11 10.73 -16.12
N ASN A 392 12.02 9.98 -16.08
CA ASN A 392 11.10 9.82 -17.20
C ASN A 392 9.88 10.73 -17.08
N ARG A 393 9.38 10.82 -15.84
CA ARG A 393 8.22 11.59 -15.44
C ARG A 393 8.32 11.87 -13.95
N ASP A 394 7.57 12.83 -13.45
CA ASP A 394 7.61 13.22 -12.05
C ASP A 394 6.26 13.76 -11.62
N TRP A 395 5.67 13.11 -10.62
CA TRP A 395 4.31 13.44 -10.21
C TRP A 395 4.27 14.75 -9.42
N LEU A 396 5.31 15.07 -8.65
CA LEU A 396 5.34 16.23 -7.77
C LEU A 396 5.40 17.56 -8.53
N SER A 397 6.06 17.59 -9.69
CA SER A 397 6.06 18.71 -10.64
C SER A 397 4.89 18.65 -11.63
N GLY A 398 4.06 17.61 -11.53
CA GLY A 398 2.91 17.36 -12.41
C GLY A 398 3.29 16.97 -13.84
N GLN A 399 4.55 16.65 -14.10
CA GLN A 399 5.05 16.21 -15.41
C GLN A 399 4.80 14.72 -15.60
N ILE A 400 3.52 14.35 -15.72
CA ILE A 400 3.06 12.99 -16.03
C ILE A 400 2.49 12.99 -17.44
N ASN A 401 3.37 12.93 -18.43
CA ASN A 401 3.02 13.01 -19.85
C ASN A 401 3.18 11.70 -20.62
N VAL A 402 3.84 10.71 -20.02
CA VAL A 402 4.06 9.38 -20.61
C VAL A 402 3.82 8.28 -19.57
N SER A 403 3.61 7.05 -20.05
CA SER A 403 3.61 5.88 -19.20
C SER A 403 4.97 5.67 -18.50
N PRO A 404 5.02 4.96 -17.36
CA PRO A 404 6.28 4.72 -16.66
C PRO A 404 7.29 3.90 -17.48
N SER A 405 6.83 3.08 -18.44
CA SER A 405 7.68 2.26 -19.31
C SER A 405 8.34 3.06 -20.42
N LYS A 406 7.72 4.16 -20.84
CA LYS A 406 8.17 4.95 -21.98
C LYS A 406 9.31 5.88 -21.58
N LEU A 407 10.40 5.81 -22.35
CA LEU A 407 11.57 6.65 -22.13
C LEU A 407 11.35 8.06 -22.68
N GLN A 408 11.28 9.03 -21.77
CA GLN A 408 11.31 10.46 -22.08
C GLN A 408 12.09 11.22 -21.01
N TYR A 409 13.28 11.72 -21.32
CA TYR A 409 14.08 12.41 -20.31
C TYR A 409 13.45 13.73 -19.86
N LEU A 410 13.23 13.86 -18.55
CA LEU A 410 12.91 15.12 -17.91
C LEU A 410 14.19 15.94 -17.70
N ARG A 411 14.14 17.20 -18.15
CA ARG A 411 15.23 18.17 -17.98
C ARG A 411 14.91 19.25 -16.96
N VAL A 412 13.64 19.59 -16.83
CA VAL A 412 13.21 20.68 -15.95
C VAL A 412 12.43 20.04 -14.83
N PHE A 413 12.84 20.30 -13.60
CA PHE A 413 12.13 19.84 -12.42
C PHE A 413 12.31 20.86 -11.32
N SER A 414 11.33 20.90 -10.41
CA SER A 414 11.29 21.84 -9.32
C SER A 414 10.82 21.14 -8.04
N GLU A 415 11.67 21.09 -7.02
CA GLU A 415 11.27 20.62 -5.67
C GLU A 415 10.40 21.65 -4.92
N ARG A 416 10.01 22.77 -5.55
CA ARG A 416 9.22 23.85 -4.94
C ARG A 416 8.07 24.24 -5.86
N LEU A 417 7.04 24.87 -5.31
CA LEU A 417 5.89 25.38 -6.07
C LEU A 417 6.27 26.33 -7.22
N SER A 418 7.26 27.20 -7.01
CA SER A 418 7.65 28.21 -8.00
C SER A 418 9.14 28.47 -7.98
N TYR A 419 9.74 28.50 -9.17
CA TYR A 419 11.06 29.08 -9.40
C TYR A 419 10.91 30.20 -10.42
N PRO A 420 11.73 31.27 -10.32
CA PRO A 420 11.88 32.17 -11.46
C PRO A 420 12.40 31.35 -12.63
N THR A 421 11.88 31.58 -13.84
CA THR A 421 12.24 30.82 -15.05
C THR A 421 13.75 30.83 -15.30
N SER A 422 14.45 31.91 -14.91
CA SER A 422 15.91 32.02 -14.98
C SER A 422 16.65 31.02 -14.08
N ALA A 423 16.08 30.60 -12.95
CA ALA A 423 16.70 29.65 -12.04
C ALA A 423 16.48 28.18 -12.45
N LEU A 424 15.56 27.91 -13.39
CA LEU A 424 15.33 26.55 -13.90
C LEU A 424 16.44 26.06 -14.81
N LEU A 425 17.20 26.97 -15.45
CA LEU A 425 18.35 26.66 -16.31
C LEU A 425 18.09 25.43 -17.22
N PRO A 426 17.01 25.45 -18.03
CA PRO A 426 16.53 24.30 -18.80
C PRO A 426 17.55 23.78 -19.82
N GLU A 427 18.49 24.61 -20.23
CA GLU A 427 19.60 24.28 -21.12
C GLU A 427 20.62 23.34 -20.48
N ILE A 428 20.76 23.35 -19.16
CA ILE A 428 21.57 22.39 -18.39
C ILE A 428 20.66 21.27 -17.89
N GLY A 429 19.57 21.63 -17.22
CA GLY A 429 18.60 20.72 -16.64
C GLY A 429 18.98 20.15 -15.28
N TRP A 430 18.01 19.45 -14.69
CA TRP A 430 18.01 18.98 -13.30
C TRP A 430 17.92 17.45 -13.21
N HIS A 431 18.43 16.93 -12.10
CA HIS A 431 18.31 15.55 -11.66
C HIS A 431 18.88 14.50 -12.63
N GLU A 432 18.68 13.25 -12.24
CA GLU A 432 19.08 12.05 -12.94
C GLU A 432 18.63 12.05 -14.41
N GLY A 433 17.43 12.57 -14.71
CA GLY A 433 16.89 12.69 -16.07
C GLY A 433 17.75 13.51 -17.03
N ALA A 434 18.16 14.72 -16.62
CA ALA A 434 19.01 15.58 -17.44
C ALA A 434 20.39 14.95 -17.67
N ARG A 435 20.97 14.34 -16.63
CA ARG A 435 22.29 13.68 -16.72
C ARG A 435 22.25 12.45 -17.63
N LEU A 436 21.22 11.62 -17.52
CA LEU A 436 21.04 10.46 -18.39
C LEU A 436 20.78 10.87 -19.85
N GLN A 437 20.07 11.97 -20.08
CA GLN A 437 19.90 12.50 -21.43
C GLN A 437 21.24 12.89 -22.06
N GLU A 438 22.09 13.61 -21.33
CA GLU A 438 23.43 13.98 -21.83
C GLU A 438 24.26 12.73 -22.11
N LEU A 439 24.30 11.80 -21.15
CA LEU A 439 25.05 10.56 -21.28
C LEU A 439 24.53 9.68 -22.42
N SER A 440 23.25 9.79 -22.81
CA SER A 440 22.66 8.96 -23.88
C SER A 440 23.38 9.11 -25.23
N SER A 441 24.15 10.18 -25.44
CA SER A 441 25.02 10.33 -26.63
C SER A 441 26.09 9.24 -26.74
N VAL A 442 26.42 8.53 -25.65
CA VAL A 442 27.31 7.37 -25.63
C VAL A 442 26.70 6.16 -26.35
N GLY A 443 25.37 6.08 -26.44
CA GLY A 443 24.66 5.02 -27.16
C GLY A 443 24.45 3.73 -26.36
N PHE A 444 24.38 3.81 -25.03
CA PHE A 444 23.99 2.66 -24.17
C PHE A 444 22.49 2.35 -24.29
N GLN A 445 22.11 1.12 -23.91
CA GLN A 445 20.70 0.77 -23.77
C GLN A 445 20.17 1.34 -22.45
N HIS A 446 19.03 2.03 -22.48
CA HIS A 446 18.39 2.58 -21.29
C HIS A 446 16.98 2.03 -21.12
N THR A 447 16.68 1.46 -19.96
CA THR A 447 15.32 1.11 -19.54
C THR A 447 14.95 1.76 -18.21
N PRO A 448 13.74 2.33 -18.07
CA PRO A 448 13.22 2.72 -16.76
C PRO A 448 12.75 1.48 -15.99
N GLY A 449 13.09 1.40 -14.71
CA GLY A 449 12.63 0.36 -13.82
C GLY A 449 11.37 0.79 -13.07
N PHE A 450 10.22 0.27 -13.46
CA PHE A 450 8.91 0.65 -12.90
C PHE A 450 8.19 -0.53 -12.23
N GLY A 451 7.12 -0.23 -11.50
CA GLY A 451 6.16 -1.24 -11.01
C GLY A 451 6.69 -2.16 -9.91
N THR A 452 7.51 -1.65 -9.01
CA THR A 452 8.14 -2.45 -7.95
C THR A 452 7.16 -2.78 -6.83
N LEU A 453 7.03 -4.06 -6.47
CA LEU A 453 6.27 -4.46 -5.28
C LEU A 453 7.00 -4.07 -4.01
N VAL A 454 6.23 -3.62 -3.02
CA VAL A 454 6.70 -3.38 -1.65
C VAL A 454 5.77 -4.04 -0.65
N LYS A 455 6.34 -4.60 0.40
CA LYS A 455 5.62 -5.29 1.48
C LYS A 455 5.84 -4.56 2.80
N ASN A 456 4.77 -4.27 3.53
CA ASN A 456 4.85 -3.82 4.92
C ASN A 456 5.08 -5.03 5.83
N VAL A 457 6.19 -5.03 6.55
CA VAL A 457 6.55 -6.05 7.54
C VAL A 457 6.84 -5.34 8.86
N ASN A 458 5.94 -5.50 9.82
CA ASN A 458 6.02 -4.89 11.15
C ASN A 458 6.24 -3.36 11.12
N GLY A 459 5.52 -2.66 10.23
CA GLY A 459 5.59 -1.20 10.10
C GLY A 459 6.66 -0.68 9.15
N THR A 460 7.54 -1.54 8.63
CA THR A 460 8.57 -1.17 7.65
C THR A 460 8.17 -1.64 6.27
N TRP A 461 8.15 -0.75 5.27
CA TRP A 461 7.97 -1.14 3.88
C TRP A 461 9.30 -1.58 3.27
N LEU A 462 9.30 -2.73 2.62
CA LEU A 462 10.50 -3.33 2.02
C LEU A 462 10.26 -3.58 0.54
N ALA A 463 11.29 -3.41 -0.29
CA ALA A 463 11.34 -3.85 -1.69
C ALA A 463 12.16 -5.17 -1.81
N PRO A 464 11.86 -6.01 -2.81
CA PRO A 464 12.49 -7.31 -2.97
C PRO A 464 13.81 -7.29 -3.74
N ASP A 465 14.61 -8.33 -3.51
CA ASP A 465 15.64 -8.79 -4.43
C ASP A 465 15.04 -9.60 -5.61
N GLU A 466 15.89 -10.15 -6.45
CA GLU A 466 15.50 -10.94 -7.62
C GLU A 466 14.89 -12.31 -7.29
N GLN A 467 15.08 -12.83 -6.07
CA GLN A 467 14.39 -14.04 -5.59
C GLN A 467 13.06 -13.75 -4.90
N GLY A 468 12.66 -12.47 -4.81
CA GLY A 468 11.44 -12.09 -4.08
C GLY A 468 11.63 -12.05 -2.57
N VAL A 469 12.86 -12.01 -2.06
CA VAL A 469 13.15 -11.76 -0.65
C VAL A 469 13.08 -10.26 -0.41
N PHE A 470 12.19 -9.84 0.49
CA PHE A 470 11.97 -8.45 0.84
C PHE A 470 13.05 -7.97 1.82
N ARG A 471 13.87 -7.00 1.39
CA ARG A 471 15.09 -6.58 2.10
C ARG A 471 15.23 -5.08 2.25
N PHE A 472 14.98 -4.34 1.17
CA PHE A 472 15.45 -2.97 1.05
C PHE A 472 14.37 -2.01 1.51
N GLU A 473 14.64 -1.28 2.60
CA GLU A 473 13.66 -0.37 3.16
C GLU A 473 13.28 0.75 2.19
N VAL A 474 11.97 0.95 2.04
CA VAL A 474 11.34 2.02 1.28
C VAL A 474 10.62 2.95 2.25
N THR A 475 10.88 4.24 2.16
CA THR A 475 10.28 5.24 3.05
C THR A 475 8.82 5.49 2.73
N ILE A 476 8.05 5.83 3.76
CA ILE A 476 6.60 6.06 3.65
C ILE A 476 6.26 7.18 2.66
N ASP A 477 7.10 8.21 2.53
CA ASP A 477 6.87 9.32 1.58
C ASP A 477 6.93 8.87 0.13
N LYS A 478 7.59 7.74 -0.17
CA LYS A 478 7.63 7.12 -1.49
C LYS A 478 6.51 6.11 -1.69
N VAL A 479 6.18 5.33 -0.66
CA VAL A 479 5.01 4.43 -0.73
C VAL A 479 3.73 5.24 -0.91
N TYR A 480 3.61 6.41 -0.30
CA TYR A 480 2.41 7.24 -0.34
C TYR A 480 2.33 8.15 -1.57
N TYR A 481 3.13 7.87 -2.61
CA TYR A 481 2.94 8.51 -3.90
C TYR A 481 1.50 8.30 -4.38
N PRO A 482 0.81 9.34 -4.89
CA PRO A 482 -0.55 9.20 -5.40
C PRO A 482 -0.65 8.31 -6.65
N THR A 483 0.47 7.84 -7.19
CA THR A 483 0.55 6.83 -8.27
C THR A 483 0.78 5.40 -7.75
N THR A 484 1.01 5.17 -6.45
CA THR A 484 1.15 3.82 -5.90
C THR A 484 -0.16 3.03 -5.98
N ARG A 485 -0.12 1.76 -6.35
CA ARG A 485 -1.29 0.86 -6.31
C ARG A 485 -1.25 0.05 -5.02
N PHE A 486 -2.33 0.07 -4.23
CA PHE A 486 -2.41 -0.74 -3.02
C PHE A 486 -3.16 -2.03 -3.36
N LEU A 487 -2.43 -3.15 -3.38
CA LEU A 487 -2.97 -4.47 -3.73
C LEU A 487 -3.59 -5.12 -2.49
N ARG A 488 -3.05 -4.78 -1.30
CA ARG A 488 -3.55 -5.08 0.04
C ARG A 488 -3.11 -3.97 0.99
N MET A 489 -3.59 -3.99 2.24
CA MET A 489 -3.13 -3.06 3.29
C MET A 489 -1.62 -3.14 3.55
N ASP A 490 -1.02 -4.30 3.32
CA ASP A 490 0.39 -4.59 3.58
C ASP A 490 1.22 -4.87 2.32
N LEU A 491 0.63 -4.72 1.13
CA LEU A 491 1.27 -4.98 -0.16
C LEU A 491 0.89 -3.90 -1.16
N ALA A 492 1.88 -3.19 -1.67
CA ALA A 492 1.68 -2.13 -2.64
C ALA A 492 2.63 -2.29 -3.83
N LEU A 493 2.30 -1.63 -4.92
CA LEU A 493 3.10 -1.54 -6.13
C LEU A 493 3.40 -0.07 -6.39
N ILE A 494 4.68 0.26 -6.50
CA ILE A 494 5.16 1.60 -6.79
C ILE A 494 5.38 1.71 -8.29
N ALA A 495 4.47 2.41 -8.99
CA ALA A 495 4.56 2.63 -10.43
C ALA A 495 5.77 3.53 -10.76
N ASP A 496 5.88 4.66 -10.06
CA ASP A 496 6.99 5.62 -10.19
C ASP A 496 8.06 5.35 -9.15
N THR A 497 9.00 4.46 -9.49
CA THR A 497 10.09 4.12 -8.59
C THR A 497 10.97 5.34 -8.30
N HIS A 498 11.48 5.42 -7.08
CA HIS A 498 12.36 6.50 -6.63
C HIS A 498 13.45 5.95 -5.68
N GLY A 499 14.60 5.63 -6.24
CA GLY A 499 15.79 5.15 -5.52
C GLY A 499 16.23 3.73 -5.87
N ILE A 500 17.51 3.46 -5.64
CA ILE A 500 18.15 2.18 -6.00
C ILE A 500 17.48 0.98 -5.31
N ASN A 501 16.94 1.16 -4.11
CA ASN A 501 16.22 0.14 -3.35
C ASN A 501 15.01 -0.47 -4.07
N MET A 502 14.41 0.26 -5.01
CA MET A 502 13.27 -0.22 -5.78
C MET A 502 13.67 -0.90 -7.09
N LEU A 503 14.95 -0.88 -7.45
CA LEU A 503 15.42 -1.31 -8.77
C LEU A 503 16.12 -2.66 -8.76
N VAL A 504 16.46 -3.21 -7.58
CA VAL A 504 17.31 -4.40 -7.45
C VAL A 504 16.78 -5.61 -8.22
N SER A 505 15.52 -6.00 -7.95
CA SER A 505 14.90 -7.14 -8.64
C SER A 505 14.93 -6.98 -10.16
N GLN A 506 14.52 -5.81 -10.66
CA GLN A 506 14.44 -5.57 -12.11
C GLN A 506 15.82 -5.46 -12.75
N ALA A 507 16.82 -4.88 -12.07
CA ALA A 507 18.19 -4.78 -12.55
C ALA A 507 18.79 -6.16 -12.84
N LEU A 508 18.54 -7.13 -11.96
CA LEU A 508 19.05 -8.48 -12.10
C LEU A 508 18.27 -9.30 -13.14
N HIS A 509 16.93 -9.19 -13.17
CA HIS A 509 16.13 -9.86 -14.20
C HIS A 509 16.40 -9.34 -15.62
N GLN A 510 16.70 -8.05 -15.76
CA GLN A 510 16.98 -7.42 -17.05
C GLN A 510 18.48 -7.40 -17.41
N ASN A 511 19.36 -7.98 -16.59
CA ASN A 511 20.81 -8.00 -16.80
C ASN A 511 21.44 -6.60 -16.95
N ALA A 512 20.99 -5.63 -16.17
CA ALA A 512 21.55 -4.29 -16.16
C ALA A 512 23.02 -4.32 -15.71
N SER A 513 23.91 -3.60 -16.40
CA SER A 513 25.30 -3.42 -15.98
C SER A 513 25.46 -2.24 -15.02
N ILE A 514 24.57 -1.24 -15.14
CA ILE A 514 24.57 -0.01 -14.34
C ILE A 514 23.15 0.33 -13.90
N VAL A 515 22.99 0.74 -12.64
CA VAL A 515 21.73 1.27 -12.10
C VAL A 515 21.89 2.73 -11.70
N VAL A 516 21.00 3.60 -12.17
CA VAL A 516 21.00 5.03 -11.85
C VAL A 516 19.77 5.38 -11.02
N GLY A 517 19.99 6.01 -9.86
CA GLY A 517 18.89 6.40 -9.00
C GLY A 517 19.36 7.06 -7.71
N CYS A 518 18.38 7.47 -6.93
CA CYS A 518 18.60 8.20 -5.71
C CYS A 518 19.18 7.31 -4.59
N CYS A 519 20.03 7.91 -3.75
CA CYS A 519 20.76 7.27 -2.66
C CYS A 519 20.70 8.10 -1.36
N ASP A 520 19.51 8.63 -1.05
CA ASP A 520 19.26 9.51 0.10
C ASP A 520 18.61 8.84 1.33
N HIS A 521 18.55 7.50 1.32
CA HIS A 521 18.02 6.70 2.42
C HIS A 521 18.95 5.51 2.69
N PRO A 522 19.14 5.05 3.93
CA PRO A 522 19.98 3.88 4.22
C PRO A 522 19.61 2.63 3.42
N GLY A 523 18.31 2.36 3.25
CA GLY A 523 17.83 1.25 2.41
C GLY A 523 18.27 1.33 0.93
N LYS A 524 18.47 2.54 0.39
CA LYS A 524 19.00 2.75 -0.96
C LYS A 524 20.48 2.41 -1.06
N ILE A 525 21.25 2.68 0.00
CA ILE A 525 22.67 2.32 0.09
C ILE A 525 22.86 0.81 0.25
N GLU A 526 22.03 0.16 1.08
CA GLU A 526 22.02 -1.31 1.20
C GLU A 526 21.76 -1.99 -0.15
N ALA A 527 20.81 -1.46 -0.92
CA ALA A 527 20.54 -1.93 -2.27
C ALA A 527 21.72 -1.70 -3.24
N ALA A 528 22.38 -0.54 -3.17
CA ALA A 528 23.56 -0.27 -3.98
C ALA A 528 24.73 -1.23 -3.66
N LEU A 529 24.94 -1.54 -2.38
CA LEU A 529 25.92 -2.54 -1.94
C LEU A 529 25.55 -3.96 -2.41
N TYR A 530 24.26 -4.33 -2.36
CA TYR A 530 23.78 -5.60 -2.89
C TYR A 530 24.06 -5.75 -4.39
N LEU A 531 23.76 -4.72 -5.17
CA LEU A 531 24.06 -4.68 -6.61
C LEU A 531 25.56 -4.80 -6.87
N ALA A 532 26.40 -4.16 -6.04
CA ALA A 532 27.86 -4.28 -6.16
C ALA A 532 28.36 -5.72 -5.92
N VAL A 533 27.75 -6.49 -5.01
CA VAL A 533 28.03 -7.94 -4.84
C VAL A 533 27.75 -8.70 -6.14
N HIS A 534 26.77 -8.26 -6.91
CA HIS A 534 26.34 -8.87 -8.17
C HIS A 534 27.06 -8.27 -9.40
N ASN A 535 28.17 -7.56 -9.19
CA ASN A 535 28.95 -6.89 -10.24
C ASN A 535 28.20 -5.80 -11.02
N ILE A 536 27.09 -5.30 -10.50
CA ILE A 536 26.33 -4.19 -11.08
C ILE A 536 26.83 -2.89 -10.44
N SER A 537 27.16 -1.90 -11.26
CA SER A 537 27.62 -0.59 -10.75
C SER A 537 26.42 0.33 -10.52
N THR A 538 26.54 1.27 -9.59
CA THR A 538 25.47 2.23 -9.28
C THR A 538 25.95 3.66 -9.44
N ILE A 539 25.06 4.52 -9.95
CA ILE A 539 25.28 5.97 -10.03
C ILE A 539 24.22 6.66 -9.18
N CYS A 540 24.68 7.27 -8.11
CA CYS A 540 23.93 8.00 -7.10
C CYS A 540 24.18 9.50 -7.25
N PHE A 541 23.53 10.17 -8.21
CA PHE A 541 23.69 11.62 -8.36
C PHE A 541 23.23 12.37 -7.10
N THR A 542 22.14 11.90 -6.49
CA THR A 542 21.64 12.33 -5.20
C THR A 542 22.12 11.37 -4.09
N ASP A 543 23.16 11.79 -3.35
CA ASP A 543 24.02 10.92 -2.53
C ASP A 543 23.99 11.16 -1.00
N LYS A 544 22.89 11.67 -0.44
CA LYS A 544 22.80 12.09 0.97
C LYS A 544 23.34 11.05 1.96
N GLU A 545 22.94 9.79 1.77
CA GLU A 545 23.29 8.70 2.68
C GLU A 545 24.48 7.89 2.18
N ALA A 546 25.04 8.20 1.00
CA ALA A 546 26.19 7.50 0.44
C ALA A 546 27.42 7.45 1.38
N PRO A 547 27.71 8.46 2.22
CA PRO A 547 28.76 8.37 3.24
C PRO A 547 28.64 7.15 4.16
N ARG A 548 27.47 6.51 4.29
CA ARG A 548 27.31 5.24 5.01
C ARG A 548 28.19 4.13 4.46
N ALA A 549 28.40 4.09 3.16
CA ALA A 549 29.22 3.10 2.48
C ALA A 549 30.70 3.53 2.36
N LEU A 550 31.11 4.66 2.94
CA LEU A 550 32.50 5.12 2.90
C LEU A 550 33.48 4.03 3.35
N LEU A 551 34.48 3.77 2.51
CA LEU A 551 35.54 2.76 2.66
C LEU A 551 35.06 1.30 2.66
N ASN A 552 33.76 1.02 2.49
CA ASN A 552 33.27 -0.35 2.35
C ASN A 552 33.88 -1.00 1.09
N SER A 553 34.40 -2.22 1.21
CA SER A 553 35.07 -2.95 0.12
C SER A 553 34.27 -3.06 -1.18
N LEU A 554 32.95 -2.91 -1.14
CA LEU A 554 32.06 -2.96 -2.30
C LEU A 554 31.80 -1.59 -2.95
N SER A 555 32.21 -0.49 -2.32
CA SER A 555 31.88 0.87 -2.76
C SER A 555 32.68 1.36 -3.95
N ASN A 556 33.66 0.60 -4.42
CA ASN A 556 34.35 0.87 -5.69
C ASN A 556 33.42 0.81 -6.91
N ARG A 557 32.24 0.21 -6.78
CA ARG A 557 31.18 0.15 -7.81
C ARG A 557 30.06 1.17 -7.60
N ILE A 558 30.17 2.05 -6.61
CA ILE A 558 29.15 3.05 -6.27
C ILE A 558 29.73 4.43 -6.56
N MET A 559 29.27 5.05 -7.64
CA MET A 559 29.60 6.43 -7.97
C MET A 559 28.57 7.36 -7.34
N THR A 560 29.01 8.34 -6.57
CA THR A 560 28.15 9.33 -5.91
C THR A 560 27.89 10.53 -6.84
N SER A 561 27.80 11.76 -6.32
CA SER A 561 27.60 12.98 -7.12
C SER A 561 28.84 13.36 -7.99
N ALA A 562 29.43 12.36 -8.65
CA ALA A 562 30.60 12.48 -9.50
C ALA A 562 30.28 13.21 -10.81
N PRO A 563 31.12 14.17 -11.23
CA PRO A 563 31.04 14.75 -12.55
C PRO A 563 31.49 13.73 -13.61
N TYR A 564 31.25 14.03 -14.87
CA TYR A 564 31.64 13.16 -15.98
C TYR A 564 32.17 13.93 -17.18
N VAL A 565 32.91 13.21 -18.02
CA VAL A 565 33.39 13.69 -19.32
C VAL A 565 32.97 12.66 -20.38
N ILE A 566 32.38 13.15 -21.47
CA ILE A 566 32.00 12.33 -22.63
C ILE A 566 33.13 12.39 -23.65
N GLU A 567 33.71 11.24 -23.99
CA GLU A 567 34.85 11.08 -24.88
C GLU A 567 34.47 10.18 -26.07
N GLY A 568 33.81 10.77 -27.06
CA GLY A 568 33.34 10.04 -28.24
C GLY A 568 32.29 8.99 -27.87
N SER A 569 32.64 7.71 -27.94
CA SER A 569 31.72 6.57 -27.72
C SER A 569 31.70 6.03 -26.28
N HIS A 570 32.27 6.77 -25.33
CA HIS A 570 32.22 6.42 -23.91
C HIS A 570 32.17 7.66 -23.03
N ALA A 571 31.72 7.49 -21.79
CA ALA A 571 31.80 8.51 -20.75
C ALA A 571 32.60 7.98 -19.56
N VAL A 572 33.37 8.87 -18.94
CA VAL A 572 34.09 8.58 -17.69
C VAL A 572 33.45 9.40 -16.58
N MET A 573 32.81 8.71 -15.65
CA MET A 573 32.27 9.27 -14.41
C MET A 573 33.37 9.30 -13.36
N GLY A 574 33.50 10.39 -12.61
CA GLY A 574 34.51 10.56 -11.57
C GLY A 574 35.88 10.95 -12.13
N ASN A 575 36.95 10.31 -11.62
CA ASN A 575 38.33 10.61 -11.99
C ASN A 575 38.70 12.10 -11.85
N ARG A 576 38.37 12.68 -10.69
CA ARG A 576 38.69 14.06 -10.28
C ARG A 576 39.58 14.06 -9.03
N PRO A 577 40.81 13.53 -9.09
CA PRO A 577 41.62 13.34 -7.91
C PRO A 577 42.14 14.68 -7.37
N LEU A 578 41.79 15.00 -6.12
CA LEU A 578 42.41 16.06 -5.36
C LEU A 578 43.18 15.47 -4.18
N ARG A 579 44.40 15.95 -3.98
CA ARG A 579 45.26 15.55 -2.87
C ARG A 579 45.14 16.55 -1.73
N PHE A 580 45.03 16.03 -0.52
CA PHE A 580 44.92 16.79 0.73
C PHE A 580 45.97 16.29 1.71
N SER A 581 46.61 17.20 2.43
CA SER A 581 47.34 16.82 3.63
C SER A 581 46.35 16.64 4.77
N LEU A 582 46.56 15.64 5.62
CA LEU A 582 45.71 15.42 6.79
C LEU A 582 45.79 16.59 7.79
N GLU A 583 46.87 17.37 7.76
CA GLU A 583 47.07 18.56 8.59
C GLU A 583 46.46 19.84 7.99
N GLU A 584 45.85 19.79 6.79
CA GLU A 584 45.20 20.96 6.21
C GLU A 584 43.87 21.27 6.93
N ASN A 585 43.61 22.56 7.16
CA ASN A 585 42.32 23.01 7.66
C ASN A 585 41.23 22.81 6.61
N ILE A 586 40.16 22.09 6.97
CA ILE A 586 39.00 21.85 6.11
C ILE A 586 37.75 22.45 6.77
N VAL A 587 37.02 23.27 6.00
CA VAL A 587 35.72 23.79 6.42
C VAL A 587 34.60 22.99 5.78
N VAL A 588 33.69 22.48 6.58
CA VAL A 588 32.66 21.51 6.18
C VAL A 588 31.27 22.08 6.44
N ALA A 589 30.42 22.09 5.42
CA ALA A 589 29.03 22.46 5.57
C ALA A 589 28.26 21.38 6.34
N ASN A 590 27.35 21.83 7.19
CA ASN A 590 26.34 21.03 7.86
C ASN A 590 25.01 21.77 7.78
N ALA A 591 23.90 21.14 8.15
CA ALA A 591 22.62 21.82 8.21
C ALA A 591 21.67 21.27 9.28
N THR A 592 20.67 22.06 9.63
CA THR A 592 19.51 21.63 10.41
C THR A 592 18.46 20.97 9.53
N ASP A 593 17.50 20.30 10.16
CA ASP A 593 16.33 19.69 9.47
C ASP A 593 15.10 20.61 9.47
N GLU A 594 15.27 21.90 9.79
CA GLU A 594 14.18 22.89 9.95
C GLU A 594 13.42 23.18 8.64
N HIS A 595 14.09 23.11 7.48
CA HIS A 595 13.49 23.36 6.17
C HIS A 595 13.57 22.13 5.25
N TYR A 596 12.51 21.90 4.48
CA TYR A 596 12.46 20.85 3.47
C TYR A 596 13.64 20.94 2.49
N SER A 597 14.30 19.82 2.20
CA SER A 597 15.51 19.71 1.36
C SER A 597 16.77 20.43 1.87
N LEU A 598 16.75 21.10 3.04
CA LEU A 598 17.96 21.73 3.61
C LEU A 598 18.93 20.67 4.18
N TRP A 599 18.41 19.57 4.72
CA TRP A 599 19.21 18.46 5.28
C TRP A 599 20.21 17.84 4.29
N TYR A 600 20.06 18.05 2.98
CA TYR A 600 21.04 17.58 2.00
C TYR A 600 22.42 18.26 2.15
N TYR A 601 22.50 19.43 2.79
CA TYR A 601 23.77 20.06 3.18
C TYR A 601 24.46 19.36 4.38
N GLN A 602 23.85 18.33 4.99
CA GLN A 602 24.49 17.49 6.01
C GLN A 602 25.44 16.44 5.39
N THR A 603 25.29 16.13 4.10
CA THR A 603 26.08 15.09 3.40
C THR A 603 27.60 15.27 3.57
N PRO A 604 28.18 16.47 3.39
CA PRO A 604 29.60 16.72 3.65
C PRO A 604 29.98 16.45 5.12
N ALA A 605 29.15 16.87 6.06
CA ALA A 605 29.38 16.64 7.49
C ALA A 605 29.38 15.14 7.82
N SER A 606 28.43 14.37 7.28
CA SER A 606 28.37 12.90 7.42
C SER A 606 29.61 12.21 6.87
N TYR A 607 30.14 12.69 5.73
CA TYR A 607 31.36 12.16 5.12
C TYR A 607 32.60 12.47 5.96
N PHE A 608 32.85 13.74 6.28
CA PHE A 608 34.06 14.15 7.00
C PHE A 608 34.04 13.77 8.47
N SER A 609 32.88 13.64 9.12
CA SER A 609 32.81 13.12 10.49
C SER A 609 33.32 11.69 10.58
N LYS A 610 33.05 10.86 9.57
CA LYS A 610 33.61 9.50 9.50
C LYS A 610 35.11 9.49 9.27
N LEU A 611 35.65 10.48 8.55
CA LEU A 611 37.09 10.65 8.36
C LEU A 611 37.76 11.45 9.49
N GLY A 612 37.00 11.90 10.50
CA GLY A 612 37.47 12.81 11.53
C GLY A 612 38.60 12.24 12.39
N GLU A 613 38.72 10.91 12.49
CA GLU A 613 39.82 10.27 13.23
C GLU A 613 41.19 10.54 12.59
N VAL A 614 41.24 10.83 11.28
CA VAL A 614 42.49 11.10 10.54
C VAL A 614 42.65 12.57 10.14
N PHE A 615 41.61 13.39 10.30
CA PHE A 615 41.67 14.83 10.05
C PHE A 615 41.56 15.63 11.36
N PRO A 616 42.68 16.06 11.98
CA PRO A 616 42.67 16.82 13.22
C PRO A 616 42.03 18.21 13.11
N HIS A 617 41.88 18.77 11.90
CA HIS A 617 41.49 20.17 11.68
C HIS A 617 40.22 20.33 10.82
N LEU A 618 39.11 19.79 11.31
CA LEU A 618 37.77 19.94 10.71
C LEU A 618 36.95 21.05 11.40
N PHE A 619 36.40 21.96 10.60
CA PHE A 619 35.57 23.06 11.07
C PHE A 619 34.17 23.01 10.45
N PHE A 620 33.17 22.64 11.24
CA PHE A 620 31.79 22.55 10.76
C PHE A 620 31.07 23.90 10.82
N VAL A 621 30.30 24.22 9.78
CA VAL A 621 29.42 25.40 9.72
C VAL A 621 27.99 24.93 9.46
N THR A 622 27.11 25.18 10.42
CA THR A 622 25.69 24.78 10.33
C THR A 622 24.87 25.83 9.60
N PHE A 623 24.20 25.40 8.54
CA PHE A 623 23.18 26.18 7.85
C PHE A 623 21.81 25.95 8.50
N THR A 624 21.10 27.05 8.73
CA THR A 624 19.71 27.05 9.22
C THR A 624 18.72 27.43 8.13
N ASP A 625 19.21 27.88 6.97
CA ASP A 625 18.41 28.27 5.81
C ASP A 625 19.29 28.17 4.54
N PHE A 626 18.67 28.27 3.37
CA PHE A 626 19.35 28.43 2.08
C PHE A 626 20.09 29.77 2.00
N ASN A 627 20.97 29.92 0.99
CA ASN A 627 21.76 31.13 0.74
C ASN A 627 22.69 31.52 1.91
N GLN A 628 23.29 30.53 2.56
CA GLN A 628 24.19 30.71 3.69
C GLN A 628 25.64 30.31 3.39
N THR A 629 25.97 30.01 2.12
CA THR A 629 27.31 29.59 1.70
C THR A 629 28.37 30.67 1.95
N GLY A 630 27.98 31.95 2.02
CA GLY A 630 28.87 33.03 2.47
C GLY A 630 29.49 32.78 3.86
N LYS A 631 28.73 32.23 4.82
CA LYS A 631 29.23 31.90 6.17
C LYS A 631 30.36 30.86 6.11
N LEU A 632 30.24 29.92 5.18
CA LEU A 632 31.22 28.86 4.94
C LEU A 632 32.53 29.43 4.39
N VAL A 633 32.43 30.32 3.40
CA VAL A 633 33.58 31.00 2.80
C VAL A 633 34.28 31.93 3.81
N GLU A 634 33.52 32.65 4.64
CA GLU A 634 34.07 33.48 5.72
C GLU A 634 34.82 32.66 6.76
N LYS A 635 34.27 31.50 7.18
CA LYS A 635 34.96 30.56 8.06
C LYS A 635 36.25 30.08 7.42
N ALA A 636 36.24 29.70 6.14
CA ALA A 636 37.44 29.25 5.44
C ALA A 636 38.53 30.32 5.39
N ARG A 637 38.17 31.59 5.16
CA ARG A 637 39.12 32.71 5.22
C ARG A 637 39.69 32.90 6.63
N ARG A 638 38.85 32.84 7.67
CA ARG A 638 39.26 33.01 9.07
C ARG A 638 40.20 31.91 9.55
N GLU A 639 39.93 30.65 9.19
CA GLU A 639 40.77 29.52 9.58
C GLU A 639 41.92 29.27 8.59
N HIS A 640 42.14 30.15 7.61
CA HIS A 640 43.12 29.96 6.54
C HIS A 640 42.99 28.60 5.81
N ALA A 641 41.76 28.08 5.74
CA ALA A 641 41.46 26.80 5.09
C ALA A 641 41.53 26.94 3.57
N ARG A 642 42.12 25.93 2.93
CA ARG A 642 42.21 25.80 1.46
C ARG A 642 41.23 24.80 0.90
N VAL A 643 40.39 24.21 1.75
CA VAL A 643 39.43 23.19 1.37
C VAL A 643 38.07 23.52 1.97
N ILE A 644 37.05 23.52 1.11
CA ILE A 644 35.65 23.60 1.50
C ILE A 644 34.93 22.33 1.06
N ALA A 645 34.17 21.72 1.95
CA ALA A 645 33.30 20.59 1.64
C ALA A 645 31.83 21.02 1.76
N THR A 646 31.06 20.95 0.67
CA THR A 646 29.69 21.50 0.65
C THR A 646 28.82 20.91 -0.46
N ARG A 647 27.54 21.26 -0.44
CA ARG A 647 26.61 21.12 -1.57
C ARG A 647 26.51 22.44 -2.33
N VAL A 648 26.30 22.36 -3.65
CA VAL A 648 25.96 23.48 -4.53
C VAL A 648 24.60 23.19 -5.14
N PHE A 649 23.59 23.90 -4.67
CA PHE A 649 22.20 23.70 -5.08
C PHE A 649 21.65 24.89 -5.85
N ASN A 650 21.97 26.12 -5.42
CA ASN A 650 21.38 27.33 -5.96
C ASN A 650 22.43 28.38 -6.40
N GLU A 651 21.94 29.53 -6.87
CA GLU A 651 22.77 30.61 -7.38
C GLU A 651 23.71 31.21 -6.33
N ASP A 652 23.24 31.38 -5.08
CA ASP A 652 24.09 31.92 -4.01
C ASP A 652 25.26 30.96 -3.73
N ASP A 653 25.00 29.67 -3.57
CA ASP A 653 26.04 28.67 -3.36
C ASP A 653 27.12 28.77 -4.44
N TYR A 654 26.69 28.78 -5.70
CA TYR A 654 27.57 28.89 -6.85
C TYR A 654 28.38 30.18 -6.84
N ALA A 655 27.72 31.34 -6.65
CA ALA A 655 28.39 32.64 -6.69
C ALA A 655 29.46 32.78 -5.60
N GLN A 656 29.15 32.34 -4.37
CA GLN A 656 30.08 32.39 -3.23
C GLN A 656 31.28 31.46 -3.46
N LEU A 657 31.05 30.21 -3.86
CA LEU A 657 32.11 29.23 -4.09
C LEU A 657 32.97 29.58 -5.31
N LYS A 658 32.36 29.99 -6.42
CA LYS A 658 33.08 30.43 -7.62
C LYS A 658 34.03 31.59 -7.31
N THR A 659 33.56 32.58 -6.56
CA THR A 659 34.38 33.73 -6.14
C THR A 659 35.56 33.27 -5.29
N TRP A 660 35.33 32.35 -4.35
CA TRP A 660 36.40 31.81 -3.50
C TRP A 660 37.40 30.95 -4.27
N LEU A 661 36.95 30.04 -5.14
CA LEU A 661 37.81 29.19 -5.98
C LEU A 661 38.65 30.02 -6.96
N SER A 662 38.07 31.06 -7.55
CA SER A 662 38.78 31.96 -8.48
C SER A 662 39.86 32.80 -7.80
N SER A 663 39.78 33.00 -6.48
CA SER A 663 40.71 33.88 -5.75
C SER A 663 42.11 33.28 -5.54
N ASP A 664 42.24 31.96 -5.56
CA ASP A 664 43.53 31.27 -5.44
C ASP A 664 43.41 29.85 -6.04
N PRO A 665 44.29 29.45 -6.98
CA PRO A 665 44.23 28.13 -7.61
C PRO A 665 44.46 26.96 -6.63
N ARG A 666 44.95 27.22 -5.41
CA ARG A 666 45.10 26.20 -4.36
C ARG A 666 43.81 25.95 -3.58
N ASN A 667 42.82 26.83 -3.70
CA ASN A 667 41.52 26.63 -3.07
C ASN A 667 40.83 25.46 -3.78
N ARG A 668 40.35 24.49 -3.01
CA ARG A 668 39.75 23.26 -3.50
C ARG A 668 38.39 23.04 -2.86
N ALA A 669 37.47 22.41 -3.58
CA ALA A 669 36.15 22.07 -3.07
C ALA A 669 35.81 20.59 -3.25
N VAL A 670 35.26 19.97 -2.21
CA VAL A 670 34.65 18.64 -2.27
C VAL A 670 33.14 18.81 -2.31
N LEU A 671 32.54 18.51 -3.45
CA LEU A 671 31.13 18.76 -3.70
C LEU A 671 30.30 17.48 -3.49
N PHE A 672 29.23 17.61 -2.72
CA PHE A 672 28.29 16.54 -2.41
C PHE A 672 26.91 16.93 -2.92
N HIS A 673 26.13 15.97 -3.41
CA HIS A 673 24.74 16.21 -3.80
C HIS A 673 24.58 17.42 -4.74
N SER A 674 25.53 17.62 -5.66
CA SER A 674 25.69 18.86 -6.46
C SER A 674 25.54 18.61 -7.96
N MET A 675 25.99 17.46 -8.46
CA MET A 675 25.89 17.08 -9.88
C MET A 675 24.45 17.05 -10.46
N PRO A 676 23.40 16.68 -9.69
CA PRO A 676 22.02 16.74 -10.21
C PRO A 676 21.51 18.17 -10.39
N TYR A 677 22.23 19.20 -9.94
CA TYR A 677 21.75 20.59 -9.99
C TYR A 677 22.55 21.40 -11.01
N PRO A 678 21.92 22.30 -11.78
CA PRO A 678 22.62 23.09 -12.79
C PRO A 678 23.84 23.83 -12.26
N TYR A 679 23.70 24.48 -11.11
CA TYR A 679 24.77 25.26 -10.49
C TYR A 679 25.97 24.40 -10.04
N GLY A 680 25.70 23.21 -9.49
CA GLY A 680 26.76 22.27 -9.13
C GLY A 680 27.45 21.67 -10.35
N TYR A 681 26.68 21.32 -11.38
CA TYR A 681 27.19 20.89 -12.68
C TYR A 681 28.13 21.93 -13.29
N THR A 682 27.70 23.19 -13.36
CA THR A 682 28.52 24.29 -13.90
C THR A 682 29.80 24.49 -13.11
N LEU A 683 29.74 24.41 -11.78
CA LEU A 683 30.94 24.58 -10.95
C LEU A 683 31.97 23.47 -11.20
N PHE A 684 31.54 22.22 -11.36
CA PHE A 684 32.43 21.12 -11.74
C PHE A 684 33.09 21.35 -13.11
N ALA A 685 32.34 21.88 -14.08
CA ALA A 685 32.85 22.14 -15.42
C ALA A 685 33.85 23.31 -15.47
N GLU A 686 33.60 24.38 -14.69
CA GLU A 686 34.47 25.57 -14.65
C GLU A 686 35.77 25.35 -13.86
N PHE A 687 35.74 24.50 -12.83
CA PHE A 687 36.87 24.28 -11.91
C PHE A 687 37.34 22.81 -11.88
N PRO A 688 37.71 22.22 -13.03
CA PRO A 688 38.01 20.79 -13.16
C PRO A 688 39.17 20.28 -12.30
N GLU A 689 40.14 21.16 -11.99
CA GLU A 689 41.36 20.85 -11.22
C GLU A 689 41.26 21.31 -9.75
N GLN A 690 40.17 21.99 -9.37
CA GLN A 690 39.95 22.49 -8.01
C GLN A 690 38.73 21.85 -7.35
N THR A 691 37.89 21.12 -8.09
CA THR A 691 36.70 20.46 -7.57
C THR A 691 36.80 18.94 -7.65
N THR A 692 36.27 18.28 -6.63
CA THR A 692 36.08 16.83 -6.60
C THR A 692 34.73 16.49 -5.98
N PHE A 693 34.40 15.20 -5.92
CA PHE A 693 33.11 14.70 -5.44
C PHE A 693 33.27 13.87 -4.15
N GLY A 694 32.15 13.50 -3.54
CA GLY A 694 32.10 12.62 -2.37
C GLY A 694 32.52 11.17 -2.65
N ASP A 695 33.80 10.95 -2.98
CA ASP A 695 34.38 9.65 -3.32
C ASP A 695 34.33 8.68 -2.12
N LEU A 696 33.67 7.53 -2.29
CA LEU A 696 33.51 6.54 -1.23
C LEU A 696 34.77 5.70 -0.99
N GLN A 697 35.80 5.82 -1.84
CA GLN A 697 37.06 5.09 -1.73
C GLN A 697 38.26 6.04 -1.77
N PRO A 698 38.37 6.98 -0.80
CA PRO A 698 39.53 7.86 -0.72
C PRO A 698 40.81 7.04 -0.47
N VAL A 699 41.89 7.43 -1.13
CA VAL A 699 43.18 6.71 -1.06
C VAL A 699 44.14 7.44 -0.13
N PHE A 700 44.50 6.78 0.96
CA PHE A 700 45.44 7.27 1.95
C PHE A 700 46.88 6.84 1.62
N SER A 701 47.85 7.74 1.79
CA SER A 701 49.27 7.49 1.49
C SER A 701 50.21 8.16 2.48
#